data_AF-A0A483A4H3-F1
#
_entry.id   AF-A0A483A4H3-F1
#
_cell.length_a   1.000
_cell.length_b   1.000
_cell.length_c   1.000
_cell.angle_alpha   90.00
_cell.angle_beta   90.00
_cell.angle_gamma   90.00
#
_symmetry.space_group_name_H-M   'P 1'
#
loop_
_entity.id
_entity.type
_entity.pdbx_description
1 polymer ?
#
loop_
_entity_poly.entity_id
_entity_poly.type
_entity_poly.pdbx_seq_one_letter_code
_entity_poly.pdbx_strand_id
1 'polypeptide(L)'
;MEFKINNCNSIDEASIFIENSVLNIKYGVNGAGKSTIAKAIELSVLDPNRLNELTPFKYVENNPDDIKPTIIGTAEISSVSIFNDVYINNFVFKPDELIQNSFEIFIKNEDYDKKIQEIEKVTSDIKDTFSSNEEIDKIISDLTELSGCFGKSKTGYSAVGSIGKGLGKGNKIENIPEGLELYSEYLISDQNTKWIKWQVTGNSFIEISDNCPYCTSSTTKNKEKIKRISNEYDAKSIEHLIKVLNIVERLKKYFSDEARANIFKITKNKIGLSKEDIVYLKQVKKQIDILKDKLVSLKNMTFFSFKDVDKVIDKIESLKINLDLLPFLNSDETKTIIEALNESLNTVLLQAGKLQGEVNKQKEGIRVTIETYKTEINNFLKYAGYKYSIDIESDEQEYKMKLLHNDMSTTVSSGHQHLSYGEKNAFSLVLFMYECLSKDPDLIILDDPISSFDKNKKFAIIEMLFRRKRSLKGKTVLMLTHDLEPIIDMVKNLPHTFNLVLKASFLKLRNGTLTEIAIEKSDVLTFSQVCNENILLHEENIIKLIYLRRFYETVNDKGNEYQLISSLLHKRDQPTDTSGEETIDMSDESVRQASDVIKGKGEIPDFDYYSILEKLKNNVDMVDVYKQCCNGYEKLQIFRIINDKYDNNIVKKYINETFHIENEYICQLNPCKYEVIPEFIVKECDEYILRFRSNKNANK
;
A
#
# COMPACT_ATOMS: atom_id res chain seq x y z
N MET A 1 10.20 -2.85 25.45
CA MET A 1 10.30 -4.23 24.94
C MET A 1 11.76 -4.69 25.03
N GLU A 2 12.01 -5.87 25.59
CA GLU A 2 13.34 -6.51 25.63
C GLU A 2 13.36 -7.63 24.61
N PHE A 3 14.38 -7.67 23.75
CA PHE A 3 14.58 -8.76 22.79
C PHE A 3 15.85 -9.51 23.14
N LYS A 4 15.72 -10.83 23.26
CA LYS A 4 16.86 -11.74 23.45
C LYS A 4 17.12 -12.47 22.15
N ILE A 5 18.27 -12.24 21.55
CA ILE A 5 18.68 -12.84 20.27
C ILE A 5 19.83 -13.79 20.56
N ASN A 6 19.70 -15.05 20.18
CA ASN A 6 20.77 -16.04 20.37
C ASN A 6 21.07 -16.77 19.06
N ASN A 7 22.36 -16.98 18.82
CA ASN A 7 22.90 -17.73 17.67
C ASN A 7 22.33 -17.23 16.33
N CYS A 8 22.39 -15.92 16.07
CA CYS A 8 21.99 -15.31 14.80
C CYS A 8 23.22 -14.68 14.12
N ASN A 9 23.65 -15.20 12.97
CA ASN A 9 24.82 -14.74 12.20
C ASN A 9 26.07 -14.52 13.08
N SER A 10 26.43 -13.27 13.32
CA SER A 10 27.60 -12.85 14.11
C SER A 10 27.29 -12.64 15.60
N ILE A 11 26.05 -12.84 16.02
CA ILE A 11 25.56 -12.65 17.39
C ILE A 11 25.32 -14.03 18.01
N ASP A 12 26.08 -14.35 19.04
CA ASP A 12 25.88 -15.55 19.85
C ASP A 12 24.82 -15.30 20.93
N GLU A 13 24.88 -14.14 21.57
CA GLU A 13 23.93 -13.69 22.59
C GLU A 13 23.78 -12.17 22.54
N ALA A 14 22.55 -11.67 22.60
CA ALA A 14 22.25 -10.25 22.71
C ALA A 14 21.00 -10.02 23.54
N SER A 15 21.01 -8.94 24.32
CA SER A 15 19.81 -8.38 24.94
C SER A 15 19.69 -6.91 24.53
N ILE A 16 18.66 -6.59 23.76
CA ILE A 16 18.42 -5.23 23.24
C ILE A 16 17.08 -4.69 23.74
N PHE A 17 17.03 -3.38 23.97
CA PHE A 17 15.82 -2.73 24.48
C PHE A 17 15.25 -1.75 23.45
N ILE A 18 13.95 -1.83 23.17
CA ILE A 18 13.22 -0.88 22.34
C ILE A 18 12.09 -0.30 23.18
N GLU A 19 12.08 1.02 23.35
CA GLU A 19 11.01 1.74 24.03
C GLU A 19 9.90 2.11 23.04
N ASN A 20 8.65 2.03 23.49
CA ASN A 20 7.47 2.22 22.65
C ASN A 20 7.24 3.71 22.36
N SER A 21 6.73 4.02 21.17
CA SER A 21 6.34 5.38 20.76
C SER A 21 7.48 6.41 20.77
N VAL A 22 8.73 5.94 20.65
CA VAL A 22 9.94 6.78 20.61
C VAL A 22 10.87 6.36 19.46
N LEU A 23 11.80 7.26 19.11
CA LEU A 23 12.91 6.94 18.23
C LEU A 23 14.05 6.29 19.03
N ASN A 24 14.28 5.01 18.79
CA ASN A 24 15.35 4.21 19.38
C ASN A 24 16.54 4.18 18.42
N ILE A 25 17.57 4.98 18.68
CA ILE A 25 18.80 5.02 17.89
C ILE A 25 19.80 4.03 18.47
N LYS A 26 20.25 3.07 17.66
CA LYS A 26 21.31 2.12 18.02
C LYS A 26 22.52 2.40 17.15
N TYR A 27 23.50 3.07 17.75
CA TYR A 27 24.76 3.43 17.11
C TYR A 27 25.79 2.32 17.31
N GLY A 28 26.43 1.86 16.25
CA GLY A 28 27.48 0.85 16.36
C GLY A 28 28.33 0.80 15.11
N VAL A 29 29.60 0.40 15.27
CA VAL A 29 30.53 0.27 14.16
C VAL A 29 30.09 -0.79 13.15
N ASN A 30 30.70 -0.79 11.97
CA ASN A 30 30.44 -1.84 10.98
C ASN A 30 30.86 -3.20 11.53
N GLY A 31 30.00 -4.20 11.35
CA GLY A 31 30.16 -5.52 11.96
C GLY A 31 29.58 -5.66 13.38
N ALA A 32 29.02 -4.61 13.99
CA ALA A 32 28.41 -4.68 15.33
C ALA A 32 27.06 -5.46 15.41
N GLY A 33 26.65 -6.16 14.34
CA GLY A 33 25.41 -6.96 14.34
C GLY A 33 24.12 -6.20 14.00
N LYS A 34 24.19 -4.92 13.59
CA LYS A 34 23.03 -4.06 13.27
C LYS A 34 21.99 -4.73 12.35
N SER A 35 22.39 -5.07 11.12
CA SER A 35 21.48 -5.71 10.15
C SER A 35 21.01 -7.10 10.60
N THR A 36 21.79 -7.79 11.43
CA THR A 36 21.38 -9.08 12.03
C THR A 36 20.24 -8.88 13.03
N ILE A 37 20.30 -7.83 13.86
CA ILE A 37 19.19 -7.46 14.74
C ILE A 37 17.92 -7.18 13.92
N ALA A 38 18.04 -6.32 12.90
CA ALA A 38 16.92 -5.97 12.03
C ALA A 38 16.28 -7.22 11.41
N LYS A 39 17.11 -8.11 10.85
CA LYS A 39 16.66 -9.32 10.16
C LYS A 39 16.06 -10.36 11.12
N ALA A 40 16.62 -10.51 12.32
CA ALA A 40 16.10 -11.42 13.33
C ALA A 40 14.69 -10.99 13.77
N ILE A 41 14.47 -9.69 14.01
CA ILE A 41 13.15 -9.15 14.34
C ILE A 41 12.19 -9.34 13.16
N GLU A 42 12.59 -8.93 11.94
CA GLU A 42 11.78 -9.07 10.73
C GLU A 42 11.29 -10.51 10.51
N LEU A 43 12.21 -11.48 10.48
CA LEU A 43 11.88 -12.88 10.24
C LEU A 43 11.02 -13.45 11.37
N SER A 44 11.26 -13.09 12.62
CA SER A 44 10.45 -13.60 13.73
C SER A 44 9.00 -13.13 13.74
N VAL A 45 8.72 -11.98 13.12
CA VAL A 45 7.37 -11.41 13.04
C VAL A 45 6.68 -11.84 11.75
N LEU A 46 7.39 -11.77 10.61
CA LEU A 46 6.79 -12.00 9.28
C LEU A 46 6.85 -13.45 8.81
N ASP A 47 7.94 -14.17 9.09
CA ASP A 47 8.12 -15.57 8.66
C ASP A 47 9.07 -16.35 9.58
N PRO A 48 8.58 -16.82 10.75
CA PRO A 48 9.41 -17.50 11.74
C PRO A 48 10.12 -18.76 11.22
N ASN A 49 9.58 -19.41 10.17
CA ASN A 49 10.17 -20.61 9.58
C ASN A 49 11.52 -20.34 8.91
N ARG A 50 11.72 -19.09 8.47
CA ARG A 50 12.95 -18.64 7.80
C ARG A 50 14.03 -18.18 8.76
N LEU A 51 13.82 -18.22 10.08
CA LEU A 51 14.81 -17.80 11.06
C LEU A 51 16.13 -18.60 10.95
N ASN A 52 16.06 -19.85 10.46
CA ASN A 52 17.23 -20.68 10.18
C ASN A 52 18.17 -20.09 9.11
N GLU A 53 17.72 -19.12 8.30
CA GLU A 53 18.60 -18.37 7.38
C GLU A 53 19.68 -17.58 8.12
N LEU A 54 19.47 -17.30 9.42
CA LEU A 54 20.42 -16.60 10.28
C LEU A 54 21.39 -17.56 11.01
N THR A 55 21.50 -18.81 10.57
CA THR A 55 22.40 -19.78 11.22
C THR A 55 23.86 -19.29 11.17
N PRO A 56 24.54 -19.13 12.33
CA PRO A 56 25.94 -18.73 12.38
C PRO A 56 26.82 -19.68 11.57
N PHE A 57 27.77 -19.13 10.80
CA PHE A 57 28.66 -19.92 9.94
C PHE A 57 29.41 -21.02 10.70
N LYS A 58 29.74 -20.81 11.98
CA LYS A 58 30.39 -21.81 12.84
C LYS A 58 29.56 -23.10 13.07
N TYR A 59 28.25 -23.05 12.81
CA TYR A 59 27.33 -24.19 12.92
C TYR A 59 26.87 -24.71 11.55
N VAL A 60 27.39 -24.18 10.43
CA VAL A 60 27.00 -24.67 9.09
C VAL A 60 27.65 -26.01 8.75
N GLU A 61 28.93 -26.17 9.06
CA GLU A 61 29.67 -27.41 8.76
C GLU A 61 29.63 -28.44 9.90
N ASN A 62 29.53 -28.00 11.16
CA ASN A 62 29.57 -28.86 12.32
C ASN A 62 28.63 -28.36 13.43
N ASN A 63 27.46 -28.97 13.55
CA ASN A 63 26.43 -28.62 14.55
C ASN A 63 25.90 -29.88 15.26
N PRO A 64 26.73 -30.54 16.08
CA PRO A 64 26.35 -31.79 16.76
C PRO A 64 25.19 -31.60 17.75
N ASP A 65 25.03 -30.38 18.27
CA ASP A 65 24.03 -30.01 19.28
C ASP A 65 22.74 -29.43 18.67
N ASP A 66 22.61 -29.42 17.33
CA ASP A 66 21.47 -28.84 16.58
C ASP A 66 21.09 -27.41 17.05
N ILE A 67 22.12 -26.58 17.30
CA ILE A 67 21.97 -25.20 17.74
C ILE A 67 21.28 -24.40 16.63
N LYS A 68 20.19 -23.72 16.97
CA LYS A 68 19.39 -22.92 16.05
C LYS A 68 19.34 -21.45 16.45
N PRO A 69 19.18 -20.54 15.47
CA PRO A 69 18.86 -19.15 15.74
C PRO A 69 17.56 -19.02 16.53
N THR A 70 17.55 -18.16 17.55
CA THR A 70 16.34 -17.87 18.33
C THR A 70 16.23 -16.39 18.64
N ILE A 71 14.99 -15.92 18.73
CA ILE A 71 14.67 -14.59 19.23
C ILE A 71 13.43 -14.66 20.13
N ILE A 72 13.51 -14.00 21.28
CA ILE A 72 12.43 -13.89 22.27
C ILE A 72 12.10 -12.40 22.43
N GLY A 73 10.82 -12.07 22.67
CA GLY A 73 10.37 -10.70 22.91
C GLY A 73 9.56 -10.08 21.77
N THR A 74 9.23 -10.86 20.73
CA THR A 74 8.48 -10.39 19.55
C THR A 74 6.98 -10.65 19.63
N ALA A 75 6.50 -11.30 20.70
CA ALA A 75 5.11 -11.73 20.85
C ALA A 75 4.09 -10.57 20.88
N GLU A 76 4.52 -9.37 21.27
CA GLU A 76 3.67 -8.17 21.32
C GLU A 76 3.66 -7.39 20.00
N ILE A 77 4.43 -7.82 18.98
CA ILE A 77 4.54 -7.14 17.68
C ILE A 77 3.79 -7.97 16.64
N SER A 78 2.71 -7.40 16.09
CA SER A 78 1.91 -8.04 15.04
C SER A 78 2.36 -7.62 13.64
N SER A 79 2.98 -6.45 13.51
CA SER A 79 3.39 -5.89 12.23
C SER A 79 4.73 -5.15 12.31
N VAL A 80 5.57 -5.33 11.30
CA VAL A 80 6.87 -4.66 11.20
C VAL A 80 7.11 -4.19 9.77
N SER A 81 7.62 -2.97 9.63
CA SER A 81 8.09 -2.41 8.36
C SER A 81 9.58 -2.13 8.45
N ILE A 82 10.34 -2.53 7.43
CA ILE A 82 11.80 -2.37 7.40
C ILE A 82 12.26 -1.60 6.16
N PHE A 83 13.11 -0.60 6.39
CA PHE A 83 13.86 0.09 5.34
C PHE A 83 15.28 -0.50 5.28
N ASN A 84 15.61 -1.10 4.14
CA ASN A 84 16.92 -1.67 3.82
C ASN A 84 17.12 -1.72 2.29
N ASP A 85 18.26 -2.25 1.83
CA ASP A 85 18.54 -2.38 0.39
C ASP A 85 17.51 -3.25 -0.36
N VAL A 86 16.88 -4.23 0.31
CA VAL A 86 15.84 -5.08 -0.30
C VAL A 86 14.61 -4.24 -0.65
N TYR A 87 14.16 -3.38 0.27
CA TYR A 87 13.05 -2.46 0.03
C TYR A 87 13.33 -1.53 -1.16
N ILE A 88 14.52 -0.93 -1.20
CA ILE A 88 14.94 0.02 -2.25
C ILE A 88 14.95 -0.62 -3.64
N ASN A 89 15.28 -1.89 -3.74
CA ASN A 89 15.35 -2.62 -5.01
C ASN A 89 14.01 -3.23 -5.44
N ASN A 90 13.17 -3.63 -4.49
CA ASN A 90 11.93 -4.33 -4.81
C ASN A 90 10.71 -3.41 -4.92
N PHE A 91 10.66 -2.31 -4.18
CA PHE A 91 9.43 -1.54 -3.98
C PHE A 91 9.43 -0.17 -4.67
N VAL A 92 10.59 0.40 -4.96
CA VAL A 92 10.74 1.76 -5.51
C VAL A 92 11.29 1.73 -6.94
N PHE A 93 10.89 2.71 -7.76
CA PHE A 93 11.21 3.00 -9.17
C PHE A 93 10.90 1.91 -10.22
N LYS A 94 9.70 1.34 -10.18
CA LYS A 94 9.21 0.47 -11.28
C LYS A 94 9.13 1.26 -12.61
N PRO A 95 9.13 0.57 -13.76
CA PRO A 95 9.15 1.23 -15.08
C PRO A 95 8.06 2.28 -15.29
N ASP A 96 6.84 2.00 -14.80
CA ASP A 96 5.65 2.82 -15.04
C ASP A 96 5.14 3.57 -13.79
N GLU A 97 5.73 3.31 -12.62
CA GLU A 97 5.32 3.89 -11.34
C GLU A 97 6.50 3.95 -10.37
N LEU A 98 6.56 5.04 -9.62
CA LEU A 98 7.69 5.26 -8.73
C LEU A 98 7.67 4.41 -7.45
N ILE A 99 6.52 4.03 -6.96
CA ILE A 99 6.36 3.18 -5.78
C ILE A 99 5.17 2.28 -6.02
N GLN A 100 5.29 0.99 -5.73
CA GLN A 100 4.17 0.07 -5.86
C GLN A 100 3.02 0.51 -4.95
N ASN A 101 1.79 0.39 -5.46
CA ASN A 101 0.56 0.73 -4.74
C ASN A 101 0.51 2.19 -4.28
N SER A 102 0.96 3.15 -5.11
CA SER A 102 0.92 4.57 -4.72
C SER A 102 -0.50 5.04 -4.40
N PHE A 103 -1.52 4.47 -5.04
CA PHE A 103 -2.91 4.69 -4.69
C PHE A 103 -3.24 4.34 -3.24
N GLU A 104 -2.82 3.16 -2.76
CA GLU A 104 -3.10 2.73 -1.40
C GLU A 104 -2.36 3.59 -0.37
N ILE A 105 -1.13 4.00 -0.69
CA ILE A 105 -0.28 4.77 0.22
C ILE A 105 -0.77 6.22 0.34
N PHE A 106 -1.09 6.88 -0.78
CA PHE A 106 -1.34 8.32 -0.82
C PHE A 106 -2.82 8.70 -0.89
N ILE A 107 -3.71 7.79 -1.27
CA ILE A 107 -5.11 8.13 -1.56
C ILE A 107 -6.09 7.34 -0.71
N LYS A 108 -5.88 6.03 -0.54
CA LYS A 108 -6.77 5.14 0.24
C LYS A 108 -6.55 5.33 1.75
N ASN A 109 -7.10 6.41 2.29
CA ASN A 109 -7.14 6.67 3.73
C ASN A 109 -8.51 6.27 4.33
N GLU A 110 -8.64 6.34 5.65
CA GLU A 110 -9.92 6.01 6.32
C GLU A 110 -11.11 6.84 5.81
N ASP A 111 -10.88 8.11 5.50
CA ASP A 111 -11.91 8.99 4.94
C ASP A 111 -12.34 8.51 3.55
N TYR A 112 -11.40 8.00 2.74
CA TYR A 112 -11.68 7.40 1.45
C TYR A 112 -12.58 6.17 1.61
N ASP A 113 -12.22 5.25 2.50
CA ASP A 113 -12.98 4.02 2.71
C ASP A 113 -14.39 4.31 3.25
N LYS A 114 -14.54 5.26 4.17
CA LYS A 114 -15.85 5.70 4.68
C LYS A 114 -16.75 6.20 3.56
N LYS A 115 -16.24 7.07 2.67
CA LYS A 115 -17.05 7.60 1.56
C LYS A 115 -17.37 6.54 0.51
N ILE A 116 -16.46 5.58 0.26
CA ILE A 116 -16.76 4.43 -0.61
C ILE A 116 -17.92 3.63 -0.04
N GLN A 117 -17.92 3.32 1.25
CA GLN A 117 -19.02 2.58 1.89
C GLN A 117 -20.35 3.34 1.83
N GLU A 118 -20.34 4.67 2.01
CA GLU A 118 -21.54 5.50 1.83
C GLU A 118 -22.07 5.43 0.40
N ILE A 119 -21.19 5.49 -0.60
CA ILE A 119 -21.53 5.37 -2.02
C ILE A 119 -22.09 3.99 -2.35
N GLU A 120 -21.47 2.92 -1.86
CA GLU A 120 -21.95 1.54 -2.04
C GLU A 120 -23.34 1.34 -1.44
N LYS A 121 -23.60 1.91 -0.25
CA LYS A 121 -24.92 1.85 0.39
C LYS A 121 -25.99 2.52 -0.47
N VAL A 122 -25.74 3.74 -0.95
CA VAL A 122 -26.70 4.46 -1.81
C VAL A 122 -26.91 3.72 -3.14
N THR A 123 -25.86 3.08 -3.68
CA THR A 123 -25.93 2.31 -4.92
C THR A 123 -26.76 1.04 -4.76
N SER A 124 -26.66 0.37 -3.61
CA SER A 124 -27.49 -0.80 -3.28
C SER A 124 -28.97 -0.43 -3.17
N ASP A 125 -29.29 0.63 -2.44
CA ASP A 125 -30.67 1.09 -2.24
C ASP A 125 -31.36 1.40 -3.59
N ILE A 126 -30.61 2.02 -4.51
CA ILE A 126 -31.10 2.32 -5.87
C ILE A 126 -31.36 1.04 -6.67
N LYS A 127 -30.47 0.04 -6.58
CA LYS A 127 -30.59 -1.24 -7.29
C LYS A 127 -31.81 -2.02 -6.82
N ASP A 128 -32.05 -2.07 -5.51
CA ASP A 128 -33.11 -2.88 -4.92
C ASP A 128 -34.51 -2.32 -5.22
N THR A 129 -34.63 -1.02 -5.47
CA THR A 129 -35.91 -0.34 -5.75
C THR A 129 -36.63 -0.90 -6.99
N PHE A 130 -35.91 -1.28 -8.05
CA PHE A 130 -36.51 -1.75 -9.31
C PHE A 130 -36.29 -3.24 -9.59
N SER A 131 -35.23 -3.84 -9.03
CA SER A 131 -34.91 -5.25 -9.26
C SER A 131 -35.92 -6.22 -8.63
N SER A 132 -36.58 -5.78 -7.55
CA SER A 132 -37.40 -6.64 -6.68
C SER A 132 -38.91 -6.39 -6.81
N ASN A 133 -39.34 -5.62 -7.82
CA ASN A 133 -40.75 -5.23 -7.96
C ASN A 133 -41.55 -6.24 -8.82
N GLU A 134 -42.30 -7.13 -8.15
CA GLU A 134 -43.12 -8.16 -8.78
C GLU A 134 -44.22 -7.61 -9.71
N GLU A 135 -44.69 -6.38 -9.46
CA GLU A 135 -45.73 -5.74 -10.25
C GLU A 135 -45.20 -5.31 -11.63
N ILE A 136 -43.98 -4.77 -11.67
CA ILE A 136 -43.27 -4.45 -12.92
C ILE A 136 -43.09 -5.71 -13.76
N ASP A 137 -42.69 -6.82 -13.12
CA ASP A 137 -42.46 -8.10 -13.80
C ASP A 137 -43.72 -8.64 -14.45
N LYS A 138 -44.84 -8.56 -13.74
CA LYS A 138 -46.15 -8.93 -14.25
C LYS A 138 -46.53 -8.10 -15.48
N ILE A 139 -46.29 -6.79 -15.46
CA ILE A 139 -46.62 -5.89 -16.57
C ILE A 139 -45.71 -6.13 -17.77
N ILE A 140 -44.40 -6.29 -17.56
CA ILE A 140 -43.46 -6.65 -18.62
C ILE A 140 -43.91 -7.96 -19.28
N SER A 141 -44.31 -8.95 -18.49
CA SER A 141 -44.85 -10.22 -19.00
C SER A 141 -46.12 -10.01 -19.81
N ASP A 142 -47.10 -9.28 -19.28
CA ASP A 142 -48.39 -8.99 -19.94
C ASP A 142 -48.18 -8.24 -21.28
N LEU A 143 -47.35 -7.19 -21.30
CA LEU A 143 -47.05 -6.43 -22.52
C LEU A 143 -46.23 -7.24 -23.53
N THR A 144 -45.35 -8.14 -23.06
CA THR A 144 -44.59 -9.05 -23.93
C THR A 144 -45.52 -10.06 -24.61
N GLU A 145 -46.46 -10.64 -23.87
CA GLU A 145 -47.45 -11.56 -24.42
C GLU A 145 -48.35 -10.84 -25.44
N LEU A 146 -48.79 -9.63 -25.13
CA LEU A 146 -49.62 -8.80 -26.00
C LEU A 146 -48.87 -8.42 -27.29
N SER A 147 -47.64 -7.93 -27.19
CA SER A 147 -46.80 -7.62 -28.36
C SER A 147 -46.53 -8.86 -29.23
N GLY A 148 -46.33 -10.01 -28.59
CA GLY A 148 -46.14 -11.31 -29.26
C GLY A 148 -47.31 -11.72 -30.16
N CYS A 149 -48.55 -11.30 -29.84
CA CYS A 149 -49.74 -11.63 -30.63
C CYS A 149 -49.72 -11.06 -32.05
N PHE A 150 -49.01 -9.97 -32.28
CA PHE A 150 -48.85 -9.32 -33.59
C PHE A 150 -47.84 -10.03 -34.51
N GLY A 151 -47.04 -10.95 -33.96
CA GLY A 151 -46.01 -11.71 -34.68
C GLY A 151 -44.74 -10.91 -35.00
N LYS A 152 -43.71 -11.61 -35.46
CA LYS A 152 -42.39 -11.04 -35.81
C LYS A 152 -42.43 -10.45 -37.22
N SER A 153 -42.58 -9.14 -37.34
CA SER A 153 -42.55 -8.41 -38.61
C SER A 153 -41.92 -7.03 -38.42
N LYS A 154 -41.04 -6.63 -39.36
CA LYS A 154 -40.43 -5.28 -39.38
C LYS A 154 -41.46 -4.17 -39.55
N THR A 155 -42.64 -4.47 -40.12
CA THR A 155 -43.72 -3.49 -40.33
C THR A 155 -44.72 -3.43 -39.17
N GLY A 156 -44.42 -4.10 -38.05
CA GLY A 156 -45.24 -4.10 -36.84
C GLY A 156 -46.33 -5.17 -36.80
N TYR A 157 -46.78 -5.68 -37.94
CA TYR A 157 -47.86 -6.69 -38.02
C TYR A 157 -47.45 -7.84 -38.95
N SER A 158 -47.81 -9.07 -38.56
CA SER A 158 -47.65 -10.27 -39.38
C SER A 158 -49.00 -10.98 -39.57
N ALA A 159 -49.38 -11.25 -40.82
CA ALA A 159 -50.55 -12.07 -41.15
C ALA A 159 -50.43 -13.52 -40.62
N VAL A 160 -49.20 -13.96 -40.32
CA VAL A 160 -48.89 -15.28 -39.76
C VAL A 160 -48.91 -15.27 -38.21
N GLY A 161 -48.98 -14.08 -37.60
CA GLY A 161 -49.13 -13.90 -36.15
C GLY A 161 -50.50 -14.33 -35.64
N SER A 162 -50.68 -14.41 -34.31
CA SER A 162 -51.94 -14.85 -33.69
C SER A 162 -53.12 -13.96 -34.08
N ILE A 163 -52.93 -12.63 -34.10
CA ILE A 163 -53.95 -11.67 -34.55
C ILE A 163 -54.28 -11.89 -36.04
N GLY A 164 -53.27 -12.05 -36.89
CA GLY A 164 -53.47 -12.26 -38.32
C GLY A 164 -54.18 -13.57 -38.66
N LYS A 165 -53.82 -14.67 -37.99
CA LYS A 165 -54.44 -16.00 -38.19
C LYS A 165 -55.82 -16.11 -37.57
N GLY A 166 -56.04 -15.45 -36.43
CA GLY A 166 -57.31 -15.49 -35.68
C GLY A 166 -58.36 -14.55 -36.27
N LEU A 167 -58.01 -13.27 -36.47
CA LEU A 167 -58.95 -12.23 -36.91
C LEU A 167 -58.93 -11.98 -38.43
N GLY A 168 -57.92 -12.45 -39.17
CA GLY A 168 -57.77 -12.17 -40.59
C GLY A 168 -58.93 -12.66 -41.47
N LYS A 169 -59.68 -13.69 -41.03
CA LYS A 169 -60.87 -14.23 -41.71
C LYS A 169 -62.20 -13.85 -41.02
N GLY A 170 -62.16 -12.91 -40.09
CA GLY A 170 -63.31 -12.47 -39.28
C GLY A 170 -63.57 -13.38 -38.07
N ASN A 171 -64.28 -12.85 -37.08
CA ASN A 171 -64.70 -13.61 -35.91
C ASN A 171 -65.93 -14.47 -36.26
N LYS A 172 -65.65 -15.67 -36.76
CA LYS A 172 -66.68 -16.66 -37.14
C LYS A 172 -67.32 -17.37 -35.95
N ILE A 173 -66.83 -17.16 -34.72
CA ILE A 173 -67.45 -17.70 -33.50
C ILE A 173 -68.66 -16.86 -33.12
N GLU A 174 -68.51 -15.52 -33.11
CA GLU A 174 -69.64 -14.61 -32.89
C GLU A 174 -70.51 -14.41 -34.15
N ASN A 175 -69.91 -14.50 -35.34
CA ASN A 175 -70.60 -14.30 -36.63
C ASN A 175 -70.67 -15.60 -37.43
N ILE A 176 -71.54 -16.52 -37.01
CA ILE A 176 -71.73 -17.81 -37.71
C ILE A 176 -72.20 -17.56 -39.15
N PRO A 177 -71.56 -18.16 -40.17
CA PRO A 177 -71.98 -18.03 -41.57
C PRO A 177 -73.40 -18.58 -41.80
N GLU A 178 -74.14 -17.90 -42.69
CA GLU A 178 -75.53 -18.24 -43.02
C GLU A 178 -75.66 -19.69 -43.50
N GLY A 179 -76.57 -20.45 -42.88
CA GLY A 179 -76.83 -21.86 -43.14
C GLY A 179 -76.09 -22.85 -42.22
N LEU A 180 -75.31 -22.37 -41.26
CA LEU A 180 -74.59 -23.17 -40.25
C LEU A 180 -75.11 -22.95 -38.82
N GLU A 181 -76.26 -22.29 -38.64
CA GLU A 181 -76.82 -21.89 -37.34
C GLU A 181 -77.11 -23.08 -36.43
N LEU A 182 -77.48 -24.23 -37.02
CA LEU A 182 -77.72 -25.48 -36.30
C LEU A 182 -76.46 -26.04 -35.61
N TYR A 183 -75.27 -25.57 -35.98
CA TYR A 183 -74.00 -25.96 -35.35
C TYR A 183 -73.52 -24.95 -34.29
N SER A 184 -74.29 -23.91 -33.99
CA SER A 184 -73.90 -22.81 -33.09
C SER A 184 -73.41 -23.29 -31.72
N GLU A 185 -74.12 -24.22 -31.09
CA GLU A 185 -73.74 -24.78 -29.80
C GLU A 185 -72.33 -25.40 -29.82
N TYR A 186 -71.96 -26.08 -30.90
CA TYR A 186 -70.64 -26.68 -31.05
C TYR A 186 -69.55 -25.66 -31.40
N LEU A 187 -69.88 -24.69 -32.25
CA LEU A 187 -68.97 -23.64 -32.72
C LEU A 187 -68.60 -22.64 -31.61
N ILE A 188 -69.53 -22.38 -30.69
CA ILE A 188 -69.34 -21.45 -29.56
C ILE A 188 -68.77 -22.16 -28.32
N SER A 189 -68.95 -23.48 -28.19
CA SER A 189 -68.47 -24.24 -27.02
C SER A 189 -66.96 -24.16 -26.80
N ASP A 190 -66.53 -24.39 -25.56
CA ASP A 190 -65.11 -24.53 -25.19
C ASP A 190 -64.42 -25.73 -25.87
N GLN A 191 -65.19 -26.68 -26.44
CA GLN A 191 -64.67 -27.81 -27.21
C GLN A 191 -64.65 -27.56 -28.73
N ASN A 192 -64.95 -26.33 -29.19
CA ASN A 192 -65.10 -26.01 -30.61
C ASN A 192 -63.89 -26.44 -31.48
N THR A 193 -62.66 -26.22 -31.04
CA THR A 193 -61.44 -26.61 -31.77
C THR A 193 -61.32 -28.12 -31.94
N LYS A 194 -61.63 -28.89 -30.88
CA LYS A 194 -61.65 -30.36 -30.94
C LYS A 194 -62.78 -30.85 -31.83
N TRP A 195 -63.95 -30.23 -31.71
CA TRP A 195 -65.12 -30.56 -32.52
C TRP A 195 -64.88 -30.27 -34.01
N ILE A 196 -64.29 -29.13 -34.37
CA ILE A 196 -63.94 -28.80 -35.76
C ILE A 196 -62.92 -29.80 -36.31
N LYS A 197 -61.86 -30.15 -35.56
CA LYS A 197 -60.88 -31.18 -35.97
C LYS A 197 -61.54 -32.53 -36.22
N TRP A 198 -62.43 -32.92 -35.32
CA TRP A 198 -63.22 -34.14 -35.44
C TRP A 198 -64.15 -34.09 -36.66
N GLN A 199 -64.83 -32.97 -36.91
CA GLN A 199 -65.75 -32.80 -38.04
C GLN A 199 -64.98 -32.91 -39.37
N VAL A 200 -63.83 -32.24 -39.47
CA VAL A 200 -62.96 -32.28 -40.66
C VAL A 200 -62.47 -33.70 -40.94
N THR A 201 -62.05 -34.41 -39.89
CA THR A 201 -61.65 -35.82 -39.99
C THR A 201 -62.84 -36.71 -40.36
N GLY A 202 -64.01 -36.37 -39.80
CA GLY A 202 -65.31 -37.01 -40.00
C GLY A 202 -65.78 -37.03 -41.45
N ASN A 203 -65.42 -36.02 -42.25
CA ASN A 203 -65.80 -35.94 -43.67
C ASN A 203 -65.34 -37.16 -44.47
N SER A 204 -64.18 -37.74 -44.13
CA SER A 204 -63.68 -38.96 -44.81
C SER A 204 -64.66 -40.14 -44.69
N PHE A 205 -65.40 -40.24 -43.58
CA PHE A 205 -66.38 -41.31 -43.36
C PHE A 205 -67.72 -41.05 -44.05
N ILE A 206 -68.05 -39.78 -44.31
CA ILE A 206 -69.28 -39.36 -45.00
C ILE A 206 -69.21 -39.68 -46.51
N GLU A 207 -68.02 -39.92 -47.06
CA GLU A 207 -67.85 -40.38 -48.45
C GLU A 207 -68.10 -41.88 -48.61
N ILE A 208 -68.05 -42.65 -47.53
CA ILE A 208 -68.23 -44.11 -47.54
C ILE A 208 -69.73 -44.49 -47.58
N SER A 209 -70.60 -43.70 -46.97
CA SER A 209 -72.03 -43.99 -46.85
C SER A 209 -72.88 -42.71 -46.81
N ASP A 210 -74.10 -42.78 -47.30
CA ASP A 210 -75.09 -41.71 -47.18
C ASP A 210 -75.75 -41.67 -45.78
N ASN A 211 -75.39 -42.57 -44.87
CA ASN A 211 -75.87 -42.60 -43.49
C ASN A 211 -74.84 -41.98 -42.52
N CYS A 212 -75.34 -41.31 -41.48
CA CYS A 212 -74.51 -40.68 -40.45
C CYS A 212 -73.71 -41.74 -39.70
N PRO A 213 -72.38 -41.59 -39.54
CA PRO A 213 -71.54 -42.57 -38.85
C PRO A 213 -71.82 -42.69 -37.35
N TYR A 214 -72.69 -41.86 -36.77
CA TYR A 214 -73.05 -41.86 -35.35
C TYR A 214 -74.45 -42.42 -35.09
N CYS A 215 -75.46 -41.91 -35.80
CA CYS A 215 -76.85 -42.28 -35.57
C CYS A 215 -77.47 -43.10 -36.71
N THR A 216 -76.72 -43.40 -37.77
CA THR A 216 -77.15 -44.17 -38.97
C THR A 216 -78.28 -43.54 -39.80
N SER A 217 -78.82 -42.38 -39.40
CA SER A 217 -79.80 -41.63 -40.18
C SER A 217 -79.21 -41.09 -41.49
N SER A 218 -80.04 -41.02 -42.54
CA SER A 218 -79.63 -40.48 -43.84
C SER A 218 -79.15 -39.02 -43.74
N THR A 219 -77.97 -38.76 -44.31
CA THR A 219 -77.31 -37.45 -44.40
C THR A 219 -77.51 -36.77 -45.75
N THR A 220 -78.18 -37.42 -46.72
CA THR A 220 -78.29 -36.98 -48.13
C THR A 220 -78.76 -35.52 -48.27
N LYS A 221 -79.68 -35.06 -47.42
CA LYS A 221 -80.19 -33.66 -47.44
C LYS A 221 -79.26 -32.62 -46.81
N ASN A 222 -78.31 -33.06 -45.98
CA ASN A 222 -77.44 -32.19 -45.18
C ASN A 222 -75.93 -32.37 -45.50
N LYS A 223 -75.58 -33.28 -46.41
CA LYS A 223 -74.19 -33.66 -46.75
C LYS A 223 -73.34 -32.44 -47.16
N GLU A 224 -73.91 -31.54 -47.97
CA GLU A 224 -73.27 -30.28 -48.34
C GLU A 224 -73.07 -29.33 -47.15
N LYS A 225 -74.08 -29.20 -46.28
CA LYS A 225 -73.98 -28.38 -45.05
C LYS A 225 -72.91 -28.89 -44.09
N ILE A 226 -72.77 -30.21 -43.96
CA ILE A 226 -71.74 -30.84 -43.13
C ILE A 226 -70.35 -30.53 -43.72
N LYS A 227 -70.14 -30.76 -45.02
CA LYS A 227 -68.85 -30.45 -45.68
C LYS A 227 -68.49 -28.96 -45.62
N ARG A 228 -69.50 -28.06 -45.64
CA ARG A 228 -69.31 -26.61 -45.58
C ARG A 228 -68.62 -26.13 -44.29
N ILE A 229 -68.75 -26.86 -43.17
CA ILE A 229 -68.03 -26.54 -41.92
C ILE A 229 -66.52 -26.55 -42.14
N SER A 230 -65.98 -27.57 -42.83
CA SER A 230 -64.53 -27.67 -43.09
C SER A 230 -64.00 -26.65 -44.11
N ASN A 231 -64.88 -26.10 -44.95
CA ASN A 231 -64.53 -25.04 -45.89
C ASN A 231 -64.48 -23.68 -45.19
N GLU A 232 -65.37 -23.45 -44.22
CA GLU A 232 -65.52 -22.17 -43.54
C GLU A 232 -64.65 -22.04 -42.28
N TYR A 233 -64.39 -23.14 -41.56
CA TYR A 233 -63.69 -23.15 -40.29
C TYR A 233 -62.37 -23.93 -40.39
N ASP A 234 -61.29 -23.32 -39.88
CA ASP A 234 -60.00 -23.98 -39.66
C ASP A 234 -59.70 -24.00 -38.15
N ALA A 235 -59.46 -25.19 -37.60
CA ALA A 235 -59.29 -25.36 -36.17
C ALA A 235 -58.09 -24.58 -35.60
N LYS A 236 -57.00 -24.42 -36.37
CA LYS A 236 -55.83 -23.63 -35.95
C LYS A 236 -56.14 -22.13 -35.93
N SER A 237 -56.86 -21.61 -36.93
CA SER A 237 -57.35 -20.24 -36.94
C SER A 237 -58.28 -19.95 -35.75
N ILE A 238 -59.19 -20.86 -35.41
CA ILE A 238 -60.08 -20.73 -34.25
C ILE A 238 -59.29 -20.78 -32.93
N GLU A 239 -58.30 -21.65 -32.81
CA GLU A 239 -57.40 -21.70 -31.65
C GLU A 239 -56.64 -20.37 -31.45
N HIS A 240 -56.14 -19.77 -32.56
CA HIS A 240 -55.52 -18.45 -32.53
C HIS A 240 -56.52 -17.33 -32.18
N LEU A 241 -57.75 -17.40 -32.67
CA LEU A 241 -58.81 -16.44 -32.37
C LEU A 241 -59.16 -16.44 -30.87
N ILE A 242 -59.40 -17.62 -30.29
CA ILE A 242 -59.69 -17.78 -28.85
C ILE A 242 -58.51 -17.25 -28.03
N LYS A 243 -57.27 -17.58 -28.43
CA LYS A 243 -56.08 -17.06 -27.77
C LYS A 243 -56.03 -15.53 -27.77
N VAL A 244 -56.31 -14.89 -28.91
CA VAL A 244 -56.32 -13.42 -29.02
C VAL A 244 -57.44 -12.82 -28.17
N LEU A 245 -58.65 -13.37 -28.20
CA LEU A 245 -59.77 -12.90 -27.40
C LEU A 245 -59.47 -12.98 -25.90
N ASN A 246 -58.93 -14.11 -25.42
CA ASN A 246 -58.56 -14.29 -24.02
C ASN A 246 -57.49 -13.29 -23.58
N ILE A 247 -56.49 -13.03 -24.42
CA ILE A 247 -55.42 -12.05 -24.12
C ILE A 247 -55.98 -10.63 -24.11
N VAL A 248 -56.79 -10.25 -25.10
CA VAL A 248 -57.43 -8.93 -25.14
C VAL A 248 -58.34 -8.73 -23.93
N GLU A 249 -59.12 -9.73 -23.55
CA GLU A 249 -60.02 -9.67 -22.39
C GLU A 249 -59.25 -9.52 -21.07
N ARG A 250 -58.18 -10.29 -20.88
CA ARG A 250 -57.33 -10.22 -19.68
C ARG A 250 -56.57 -8.90 -19.57
N LEU A 251 -56.14 -8.35 -20.71
CA LEU A 251 -55.26 -7.18 -20.78
C LEU A 251 -56.02 -5.88 -21.10
N LYS A 252 -57.35 -5.92 -21.19
CA LYS A 252 -58.21 -4.75 -21.49
C LYS A 252 -58.04 -3.58 -20.52
N LYS A 253 -57.65 -3.89 -19.28
CA LYS A 253 -57.35 -2.93 -18.21
C LYS A 253 -56.21 -1.97 -18.55
N TYR A 254 -55.33 -2.32 -19.49
CA TYR A 254 -54.23 -1.44 -19.90
C TYR A 254 -54.65 -0.43 -20.97
N PHE A 255 -55.77 -0.64 -21.67
CA PHE A 255 -56.20 0.21 -22.76
C PHE A 255 -57.11 1.32 -22.29
N SER A 256 -56.94 2.52 -22.85
CA SER A 256 -57.92 3.61 -22.69
C SER A 256 -59.30 3.18 -23.20
N ASP A 257 -60.37 3.83 -22.73
CA ASP A 257 -61.73 3.41 -23.08
C ASP A 257 -61.99 3.42 -24.59
N GLU A 258 -61.44 4.42 -25.30
CA GLU A 258 -61.50 4.49 -26.76
C GLU A 258 -60.73 3.34 -27.43
N ALA A 259 -59.50 3.08 -26.97
CA ALA A 259 -58.69 1.99 -27.51
C ALA A 259 -59.32 0.63 -27.27
N ARG A 260 -59.85 0.43 -26.07
CA ARG A 260 -60.59 -0.76 -25.67
C ARG A 260 -61.80 -0.96 -26.59
N ALA A 261 -62.64 0.07 -26.75
CA ALA A 261 -63.82 0.00 -27.62
C ALA A 261 -63.46 -0.35 -29.08
N ASN A 262 -62.43 0.29 -29.63
CA ASN A 262 -61.97 0.04 -31.00
C ASN A 262 -61.37 -1.36 -31.16
N ILE A 263 -60.54 -1.81 -30.22
CA ILE A 263 -59.98 -3.17 -30.24
C ILE A 263 -61.11 -4.21 -30.15
N PHE A 264 -62.08 -4.04 -29.25
CA PHE A 264 -63.22 -4.95 -29.16
C PHE A 264 -64.05 -4.94 -30.45
N LYS A 265 -64.30 -3.78 -31.05
CA LYS A 265 -64.99 -3.69 -32.35
C LYS A 265 -64.25 -4.50 -33.42
N ILE A 266 -62.93 -4.36 -33.51
CA ILE A 266 -62.08 -5.12 -34.43
C ILE A 266 -62.17 -6.63 -34.15
N THR A 267 -62.18 -7.04 -32.87
CA THR A 267 -62.31 -8.47 -32.51
C THR A 267 -63.66 -9.08 -32.87
N LYS A 268 -64.69 -8.26 -33.13
CA LYS A 268 -66.04 -8.69 -33.50
C LYS A 268 -66.33 -8.61 -35.01
N ASN A 269 -65.37 -8.14 -35.82
CA ASN A 269 -65.56 -7.95 -37.25
C ASN A 269 -65.95 -9.26 -37.98
N LYS A 270 -66.99 -9.19 -38.81
CA LYS A 270 -67.53 -10.34 -39.58
C LYS A 270 -66.66 -10.76 -40.78
N ILE A 271 -66.08 -9.80 -41.49
CA ILE A 271 -65.45 -10.01 -42.82
C ILE A 271 -63.92 -10.20 -42.73
N GLY A 272 -63.31 -9.85 -41.59
CA GLY A 272 -61.85 -9.87 -41.39
C GLY A 272 -61.29 -8.49 -41.04
N LEU A 273 -59.97 -8.37 -41.07
CA LEU A 273 -59.26 -7.11 -40.77
C LEU A 273 -59.18 -6.22 -42.02
N SER A 274 -59.72 -5.00 -41.92
CA SER A 274 -59.55 -3.95 -42.95
C SER A 274 -58.14 -3.34 -42.92
N LYS A 275 -57.81 -2.51 -43.91
CA LYS A 275 -56.52 -1.79 -43.92
C LYS A 275 -56.44 -0.81 -42.75
N GLU A 276 -57.55 -0.16 -42.45
CA GLU A 276 -57.74 0.75 -41.33
C GLU A 276 -57.52 0.03 -39.99
N ASP A 277 -58.10 -1.17 -39.81
CA ASP A 277 -57.90 -2.00 -38.61
C ASP A 277 -56.42 -2.36 -38.43
N ILE A 278 -55.74 -2.76 -39.50
CA ILE A 278 -54.32 -3.12 -39.46
C ILE A 278 -53.45 -1.89 -39.10
N VAL A 279 -53.76 -0.71 -39.64
CA VAL A 279 -53.06 0.54 -39.31
C VAL A 279 -53.26 0.87 -37.83
N TYR A 280 -54.49 0.79 -37.33
CA TYR A 280 -54.81 1.06 -35.93
C TYR A 280 -54.08 0.09 -34.99
N LEU A 281 -54.17 -1.21 -35.25
CA LEU A 281 -53.50 -2.26 -34.49
C LEU A 281 -51.97 -2.07 -34.45
N LYS A 282 -51.35 -1.62 -35.56
CA LYS A 282 -49.92 -1.28 -35.57
C LYS A 282 -49.57 -0.12 -34.65
N GLN A 283 -50.43 0.90 -34.55
CA GLN A 283 -50.21 2.02 -33.65
C GLN A 283 -50.33 1.59 -32.18
N VAL A 284 -51.32 0.76 -31.86
CA VAL A 284 -51.48 0.14 -30.53
C VAL A 284 -50.22 -0.66 -30.16
N LYS A 285 -49.75 -1.53 -31.06
CA LYS A 285 -48.51 -2.30 -30.83
C LYS A 285 -47.30 -1.41 -30.60
N LYS A 286 -47.15 -0.34 -31.39
CA LYS A 286 -46.01 0.59 -31.25
C LYS A 286 -45.95 1.18 -29.83
N GLN A 287 -47.09 1.55 -29.27
CA GLN A 287 -47.15 2.06 -27.91
C GLN A 287 -46.87 0.98 -26.85
N ILE A 288 -47.38 -0.25 -27.05
CA ILE A 288 -47.06 -1.40 -26.20
C ILE A 288 -45.56 -1.67 -26.17
N ASP A 289 -44.91 -1.68 -27.34
CA ASP A 289 -43.47 -1.92 -27.46
C ASP A 289 -42.67 -0.79 -26.79
N ILE A 290 -43.03 0.48 -27.00
CA ILE A 290 -42.38 1.62 -26.34
C ILE A 290 -42.46 1.50 -24.81
N LEU A 291 -43.65 1.20 -24.26
CA LEU A 291 -43.83 1.07 -22.83
C LEU A 291 -43.04 -0.11 -22.26
N LYS A 292 -43.14 -1.28 -22.92
CA LYS A 292 -42.41 -2.50 -22.55
C LYS A 292 -40.90 -2.28 -22.57
N ASP A 293 -40.36 -1.65 -23.61
CA ASP A 293 -38.91 -1.44 -23.73
C ASP A 293 -38.40 -0.47 -22.64
N LYS A 294 -39.19 0.55 -22.26
CA LYS A 294 -38.86 1.42 -21.12
C LYS A 294 -38.84 0.64 -19.79
N LEU A 295 -39.84 -0.20 -19.54
CA LEU A 295 -39.91 -1.02 -18.31
C LEU A 295 -38.77 -2.05 -18.23
N VAL A 296 -38.42 -2.68 -19.35
CA VAL A 296 -37.27 -3.60 -19.43
C VAL A 296 -35.96 -2.86 -19.19
N SER A 297 -35.81 -1.65 -19.73
CA SER A 297 -34.62 -0.81 -19.50
C SER A 297 -34.47 -0.39 -18.04
N LEU A 298 -35.59 -0.12 -17.36
CA LEU A 298 -35.63 0.14 -15.92
C LEU A 298 -35.15 -1.07 -15.11
N LYS A 299 -35.66 -2.27 -15.41
CA LYS A 299 -35.28 -3.50 -14.71
C LYS A 299 -33.81 -3.87 -14.91
N ASN A 300 -33.28 -3.67 -16.11
CA ASN A 300 -31.91 -4.02 -16.47
C ASN A 300 -30.91 -2.89 -16.22
N MET A 301 -31.26 -1.86 -15.43
CA MET A 301 -30.30 -0.84 -15.05
C MET A 301 -29.19 -1.46 -14.21
N THR A 302 -28.05 -1.66 -14.86
CA THR A 302 -26.79 -1.93 -14.18
C THR A 302 -26.11 -0.61 -13.87
N PHE A 303 -25.96 -0.29 -12.58
CA PHE A 303 -25.18 0.85 -12.11
C PHE A 303 -23.71 0.43 -12.11
N PHE A 304 -22.86 1.17 -12.82
CA PHE A 304 -21.43 0.86 -12.93
C PHE A 304 -20.56 2.11 -12.90
N SER A 305 -19.35 1.94 -12.34
CA SER A 305 -18.15 2.78 -12.42
C SER A 305 -18.29 4.22 -11.86
N PHE A 306 -17.44 4.57 -10.89
CA PHE A 306 -17.32 5.93 -10.32
C PHE A 306 -17.14 7.05 -11.38
N LYS A 307 -16.68 6.70 -12.59
CA LYS A 307 -16.44 7.67 -13.67
C LYS A 307 -17.72 8.11 -14.40
N ASP A 308 -18.79 7.33 -14.33
CA ASP A 308 -20.01 7.59 -15.11
C ASP A 308 -21.20 8.08 -14.27
N VAL A 309 -20.99 8.37 -12.97
CA VAL A 309 -22.03 8.89 -12.06
C VAL A 309 -22.71 10.14 -12.62
N ASP A 310 -21.95 11.00 -13.31
CA ASP A 310 -22.47 12.21 -13.94
C ASP A 310 -23.49 11.93 -15.06
N LYS A 311 -23.45 10.74 -15.68
CA LYS A 311 -24.39 10.32 -16.74
C LYS A 311 -25.58 9.53 -16.18
N VAL A 312 -25.55 9.16 -14.90
CA VAL A 312 -26.59 8.34 -14.28
C VAL A 312 -27.91 9.11 -14.17
N ILE A 313 -27.86 10.40 -13.81
CA ILE A 313 -29.05 11.25 -13.67
C ILE A 313 -29.77 11.39 -15.02
N ASP A 314 -29.05 11.77 -16.08
CA ASP A 314 -29.62 11.90 -17.43
C ASP A 314 -30.28 10.60 -17.91
N LYS A 315 -29.63 9.46 -17.61
CA LYS A 315 -30.15 8.14 -17.98
C LYS A 315 -31.44 7.82 -17.22
N ILE A 316 -31.51 8.10 -15.92
CA ILE A 316 -32.72 7.89 -15.11
C ILE A 316 -33.86 8.82 -15.59
N GLU A 317 -33.56 10.09 -15.89
CA GLU A 317 -34.57 11.02 -16.42
C GLU A 317 -35.16 10.55 -17.75
N SER A 318 -34.35 9.99 -18.64
CA SER A 318 -34.81 9.46 -19.93
C SER A 318 -35.81 8.30 -19.80
N LEU A 319 -35.79 7.59 -18.66
CA LEU A 319 -36.65 6.45 -18.39
C LEU A 319 -38.03 6.83 -17.84
N LYS A 320 -38.25 8.10 -17.44
CA LYS A 320 -39.59 8.58 -17.05
C LYS A 320 -40.61 8.31 -18.15
N ILE A 321 -41.76 7.80 -17.75
CA ILE A 321 -42.81 7.39 -18.69
C ILE A 321 -43.84 8.50 -18.72
N ASN A 322 -43.95 9.17 -19.88
CA ASN A 322 -45.02 10.12 -20.14
C ASN A 322 -46.19 9.39 -20.83
N LEU A 323 -47.22 9.06 -20.05
CA LEU A 323 -48.37 8.30 -20.52
C LEU A 323 -49.27 9.10 -21.48
N ASP A 324 -49.23 10.44 -21.44
CA ASP A 324 -50.00 11.30 -22.37
C ASP A 324 -49.55 11.11 -23.82
N LEU A 325 -48.30 10.70 -24.03
CA LEU A 325 -47.74 10.36 -25.35
C LEU A 325 -48.08 8.93 -25.79
N LEU A 326 -48.75 8.14 -24.94
CA LEU A 326 -49.19 6.77 -25.18
C LEU A 326 -50.72 6.63 -25.01
N PRO A 327 -51.54 7.36 -25.79
CA PRO A 327 -52.98 7.47 -25.58
C PRO A 327 -53.76 6.14 -25.68
N PHE A 328 -53.25 5.11 -26.36
CA PHE A 328 -53.92 3.80 -26.40
C PHE A 328 -53.78 3.03 -25.10
N LEU A 329 -52.77 3.34 -24.29
CA LEU A 329 -52.47 2.68 -23.02
C LEU A 329 -52.84 3.54 -21.80
N ASN A 330 -53.43 4.72 -22.01
CA ASN A 330 -53.77 5.67 -20.95
C ASN A 330 -55.11 5.30 -20.29
N SER A 331 -55.15 4.19 -19.56
CA SER A 331 -56.25 3.81 -18.66
C SER A 331 -55.96 4.22 -17.21
N ASP A 332 -56.99 4.25 -16.37
CA ASP A 332 -56.84 4.57 -14.94
C ASP A 332 -55.90 3.59 -14.21
N GLU A 333 -55.97 2.29 -14.56
CA GLU A 333 -55.05 1.29 -14.02
C GLU A 333 -53.62 1.51 -14.49
N THR A 334 -53.39 1.76 -15.79
CA THR A 334 -52.03 2.04 -16.29
C THR A 334 -51.50 3.32 -15.66
N LYS A 335 -52.34 4.35 -15.51
CA LYS A 335 -51.95 5.63 -14.90
C LYS A 335 -51.48 5.44 -13.47
N THR A 336 -52.24 4.71 -12.65
CA THR A 336 -51.89 4.42 -11.25
C THR A 336 -50.52 3.74 -11.14
N ILE A 337 -50.28 2.73 -11.98
CA ILE A 337 -49.01 2.00 -12.02
C ILE A 337 -47.86 2.93 -12.45
N ILE A 338 -48.05 3.70 -13.52
CA ILE A 338 -47.00 4.56 -14.08
C ILE A 338 -46.69 5.74 -13.15
N GLU A 339 -47.68 6.26 -12.43
CA GLU A 339 -47.48 7.27 -11.38
C GLU A 339 -46.62 6.73 -10.25
N ALA A 340 -46.94 5.55 -9.69
CA ALA A 340 -46.13 4.91 -8.65
C ALA A 340 -44.68 4.64 -9.12
N LEU A 341 -44.50 4.26 -10.38
CA LEU A 341 -43.17 4.06 -10.98
C LEU A 341 -42.40 5.37 -11.15
N ASN A 342 -43.06 6.42 -11.65
CA ASN A 342 -42.44 7.73 -11.80
C ASN A 342 -42.10 8.36 -10.43
N GLU A 343 -42.91 8.12 -9.39
CA GLU A 343 -42.58 8.51 -8.01
C GLU A 343 -41.37 7.76 -7.46
N SER A 344 -41.29 6.44 -7.72
CA SER A 344 -40.11 5.64 -7.39
C SER A 344 -38.86 6.15 -8.11
N LEU A 345 -38.99 6.53 -9.39
CA LEU A 345 -37.91 7.16 -10.16
C LEU A 345 -37.50 8.52 -9.61
N ASN A 346 -38.45 9.35 -9.17
CA ASN A 346 -38.14 10.63 -8.51
C ASN A 346 -37.36 10.41 -7.21
N THR A 347 -37.74 9.40 -6.42
CA THR A 347 -37.03 9.01 -5.21
C THR A 347 -35.60 8.58 -5.53
N VAL A 348 -35.42 7.76 -6.56
CA VAL A 348 -34.10 7.33 -7.04
C VAL A 348 -33.28 8.49 -7.61
N LEU A 349 -33.89 9.45 -8.32
CA LEU A 349 -33.22 10.66 -8.79
C LEU A 349 -32.68 11.51 -7.63
N LEU A 350 -33.45 11.65 -6.55
CA LEU A 350 -32.99 12.35 -5.35
C LEU A 350 -31.79 11.64 -4.71
N GLN A 351 -31.80 10.31 -4.65
CA GLN A 351 -30.67 9.52 -4.13
C GLN A 351 -29.47 9.57 -5.08
N ALA A 352 -29.68 9.54 -6.40
CA ALA A 352 -28.63 9.69 -7.40
C ALA A 352 -27.97 11.08 -7.35
N GLY A 353 -28.73 12.14 -7.08
CA GLY A 353 -28.19 13.48 -6.85
C GLY A 353 -27.35 13.56 -5.58
N LYS A 354 -27.78 12.92 -4.48
CA LYS A 354 -26.95 12.78 -3.27
C LYS A 354 -25.66 12.01 -3.55
N LEU A 355 -25.77 10.88 -4.25
CA LEU A 355 -24.64 10.07 -4.68
C LEU A 355 -23.63 10.88 -5.50
N GLN A 356 -24.11 11.65 -6.49
CA GLN A 356 -23.25 12.55 -7.27
C GLN A 356 -22.56 13.58 -6.39
N GLY A 357 -23.29 14.16 -5.43
CA GLY A 357 -22.72 15.06 -4.42
C GLY A 357 -21.58 14.41 -3.63
N GLU A 358 -21.78 13.20 -3.11
CA GLU A 358 -20.75 12.47 -2.36
C GLU A 358 -19.56 12.05 -3.23
N VAL A 359 -19.80 11.60 -4.45
CA VAL A 359 -18.74 11.27 -5.43
C VAL A 359 -17.91 12.51 -5.78
N ASN A 360 -18.54 13.67 -5.95
CA ASN A 360 -17.81 14.91 -6.22
C ASN A 360 -17.01 15.40 -5.01
N LYS A 361 -17.57 15.31 -3.80
CA LYS A 361 -16.81 15.55 -2.55
C LYS A 361 -15.64 14.58 -2.42
N GLN A 362 -15.79 13.34 -2.89
CA GLN A 362 -14.73 12.35 -2.86
C GLN A 362 -13.62 12.66 -3.87
N LYS A 363 -13.97 12.96 -5.13
CA LYS A 363 -13.01 13.43 -6.15
C LYS A 363 -12.22 14.65 -5.67
N GLU A 364 -12.89 15.60 -5.03
CA GLU A 364 -12.24 16.78 -4.46
C GLU A 364 -11.32 16.44 -3.28
N GLY A 365 -11.75 15.56 -2.38
CA GLY A 365 -10.91 15.09 -1.27
C GLY A 365 -9.62 14.40 -1.76
N ILE A 366 -9.72 13.57 -2.81
CA ILE A 366 -8.56 12.95 -3.46
C ILE A 366 -7.63 14.02 -4.04
N ARG A 367 -8.18 15.00 -4.77
CA ARG A 367 -7.41 16.11 -5.36
C ARG A 367 -6.64 16.89 -4.30
N VAL A 368 -7.29 17.26 -3.20
CA VAL A 368 -6.65 17.99 -2.08
C VAL A 368 -5.54 17.14 -1.44
N THR A 369 -5.77 15.84 -1.29
CA THR A 369 -4.79 14.92 -0.71
C THR A 369 -3.55 14.78 -1.60
N ILE A 370 -3.76 14.61 -2.91
CA ILE A 370 -2.69 14.58 -3.92
C ILE A 370 -1.88 15.87 -3.89
N GLU A 371 -2.53 17.03 -3.95
CA GLU A 371 -1.83 18.34 -3.93
C GLU A 371 -1.04 18.54 -2.64
N THR A 372 -1.55 18.06 -1.50
CA THR A 372 -0.84 18.12 -0.23
C THR A 372 0.44 17.29 -0.26
N TYR A 373 0.37 16.02 -0.65
CA TYR A 373 1.56 15.15 -0.74
C TYR A 373 2.54 15.62 -1.80
N LYS A 374 2.05 16.04 -2.97
CA LYS A 374 2.85 16.64 -4.04
C LYS A 374 3.63 17.84 -3.52
N THR A 375 2.98 18.74 -2.80
CA THR A 375 3.60 19.93 -2.21
C THR A 375 4.65 19.55 -1.16
N GLU A 376 4.34 18.63 -0.24
CA GLU A 376 5.25 18.21 0.83
C GLU A 376 6.53 17.56 0.28
N ILE A 377 6.38 16.63 -0.65
CA ILE A 377 7.49 15.90 -1.28
C ILE A 377 8.31 16.83 -2.16
N ASN A 378 7.67 17.65 -3.01
CA ASN A 378 8.40 18.59 -3.87
C ASN A 378 9.13 19.68 -3.07
N ASN A 379 8.57 20.12 -1.94
CA ASN A 379 9.29 21.02 -1.04
C ASN A 379 10.50 20.33 -0.42
N PHE A 380 10.37 19.08 0.03
CA PHE A 380 11.52 18.30 0.48
C PHE A 380 12.59 18.19 -0.61
N LEU A 381 12.21 17.81 -1.84
CA LEU A 381 13.14 17.67 -2.94
C LEU A 381 13.89 18.98 -3.24
N LYS A 382 13.14 20.09 -3.30
CA LYS A 382 13.69 21.43 -3.52
C LYS A 382 14.67 21.86 -2.43
N TYR A 383 14.30 21.74 -1.16
CA TYR A 383 15.14 22.21 -0.05
C TYR A 383 16.32 21.28 0.26
N ALA A 384 16.22 19.99 -0.09
CA ALA A 384 17.35 19.06 -0.04
C ALA A 384 18.32 19.21 -1.24
N GLY A 385 18.00 20.07 -2.21
CA GLY A 385 18.86 20.39 -3.36
C GLY A 385 18.75 19.40 -4.52
N TYR A 386 17.67 18.61 -4.59
CA TYR A 386 17.43 17.67 -5.69
C TYR A 386 16.81 18.37 -6.91
N LYS A 387 17.22 17.95 -8.12
CA LYS A 387 16.71 18.49 -9.40
C LYS A 387 15.46 17.77 -9.91
N TYR A 388 14.74 17.11 -9.00
CA TYR A 388 13.59 16.31 -9.34
C TYR A 388 12.33 16.86 -8.65
N SER A 389 11.20 16.60 -9.28
CA SER A 389 9.87 16.79 -8.71
C SER A 389 9.01 15.57 -9.00
N ILE A 390 7.91 15.42 -8.27
CA ILE A 390 6.93 14.37 -8.48
C ILE A 390 5.63 14.95 -9.00
N ASP A 391 4.93 14.11 -9.76
CA ASP A 391 3.52 14.29 -10.06
C ASP A 391 2.73 13.01 -9.78
N ILE A 392 1.44 13.15 -9.49
CA ILE A 392 0.53 12.02 -9.30
C ILE A 392 -0.57 12.16 -10.34
N GLU A 393 -0.48 11.35 -11.39
CA GLU A 393 -1.42 11.37 -12.51
C GLU A 393 -2.49 10.28 -12.33
N SER A 394 -3.71 10.57 -12.77
CA SER A 394 -4.76 9.55 -12.89
C SER A 394 -4.68 8.87 -14.25
N ASP A 395 -4.32 7.60 -14.27
CA ASP A 395 -4.47 6.71 -15.42
C ASP A 395 -5.90 6.12 -15.44
N GLU A 396 -6.33 5.54 -16.56
CA GLU A 396 -7.72 5.15 -16.79
C GLU A 396 -8.34 4.20 -15.73
N GLN A 397 -7.54 3.63 -14.82
CA GLN A 397 -7.99 2.79 -13.71
C GLN A 397 -7.31 3.05 -12.34
N GLU A 398 -6.19 3.78 -12.26
CA GLU A 398 -5.42 3.96 -11.01
C GLU A 398 -4.66 5.30 -10.98
N TYR A 399 -4.29 5.78 -9.78
CA TYR A 399 -3.39 6.91 -9.63
C TYR A 399 -1.95 6.42 -9.50
N LYS A 400 -1.04 7.01 -10.28
CA LYS A 400 0.37 6.62 -10.31
C LYS A 400 1.26 7.81 -10.01
N MET A 401 2.21 7.64 -9.08
CA MET A 401 3.25 8.62 -8.83
C MET A 401 4.36 8.50 -9.88
N LYS A 402 4.72 9.63 -10.50
CA LYS A 402 5.76 9.73 -11.53
C LYS A 402 6.84 10.74 -11.13
N LEU A 403 8.08 10.48 -11.57
CA LEU A 403 9.22 11.37 -11.38
C LEU A 403 9.42 12.27 -12.61
N LEU A 404 9.68 13.54 -12.34
CA LEU A 404 9.99 14.57 -13.32
C LEU A 404 11.37 15.15 -13.00
N HIS A 405 12.21 15.33 -14.02
CA HIS A 405 13.43 16.11 -13.87
C HIS A 405 13.12 17.58 -14.19
N ASN A 406 13.66 18.52 -13.42
CA ASN A 406 13.30 19.94 -13.54
C ASN A 406 13.67 20.55 -14.91
N ASP A 407 14.64 19.95 -15.61
CA ASP A 407 15.08 20.37 -16.96
C ASP A 407 14.31 19.65 -18.09
N MET A 408 13.34 18.77 -17.80
CA MET A 408 12.53 18.06 -18.80
C MET A 408 11.04 18.31 -18.60
N SER A 409 10.31 18.35 -19.70
CA SER A 409 8.84 18.43 -19.71
C SER A 409 8.16 17.06 -19.68
N THR A 410 8.93 15.97 -19.78
CA THR A 410 8.44 14.59 -19.81
C THR A 410 8.85 13.81 -18.56
N THR A 411 8.08 12.77 -18.26
CA THR A 411 8.33 11.85 -17.15
C THR A 411 9.61 11.06 -17.38
N VAL A 412 10.42 10.88 -16.34
CA VAL A 412 11.64 10.06 -16.39
C VAL A 412 11.24 8.59 -16.49
N SER A 413 11.34 8.01 -17.68
CA SER A 413 11.20 6.57 -17.88
C SER A 413 12.44 5.89 -17.30
N SER A 414 12.28 4.96 -16.34
CA SER A 414 13.39 4.28 -15.64
C SER A 414 14.21 5.16 -14.67
N GLY A 415 13.58 5.72 -13.64
CA GLY A 415 14.24 6.53 -12.60
C GLY A 415 15.47 5.87 -11.94
N HIS A 416 15.51 4.54 -11.87
CA HIS A 416 16.69 3.78 -11.41
C HIS A 416 17.98 4.04 -12.20
N GLN A 417 17.89 4.39 -13.48
CA GLN A 417 19.05 4.54 -14.37
C GLN A 417 19.68 5.94 -14.30
N HIS A 418 18.96 6.91 -13.74
CA HIS A 418 19.35 8.33 -13.78
C HIS A 418 19.59 8.95 -12.41
N LEU A 419 19.08 8.34 -11.33
CA LEU A 419 19.31 8.80 -9.97
C LEU A 419 20.64 8.28 -9.43
N SER A 420 21.40 9.15 -8.76
CA SER A 420 22.54 8.73 -7.96
C SER A 420 22.11 7.83 -6.80
N TYR A 421 23.04 7.05 -6.25
CA TYR A 421 22.77 6.17 -5.10
C TYR A 421 22.15 6.94 -3.91
N GLY A 422 22.68 8.12 -3.59
CA GLY A 422 22.13 8.98 -2.53
C GLY A 422 20.73 9.51 -2.86
N GLU A 423 20.45 9.91 -4.09
CA GLU A 423 19.10 10.36 -4.47
C GLU A 423 18.08 9.22 -4.38
N LYS A 424 18.47 8.03 -4.86
CA LYS A 424 17.65 6.82 -4.79
C LYS A 424 17.28 6.49 -3.34
N ASN A 425 18.27 6.46 -2.45
CA ASN A 425 18.07 6.12 -1.03
C ASN A 425 17.22 7.17 -0.31
N ALA A 426 17.54 8.46 -0.49
CA ALA A 426 16.82 9.55 0.19
C ALA A 426 15.34 9.54 -0.20
N PHE A 427 15.06 9.36 -1.48
CA PHE A 427 13.69 9.37 -1.95
C PHE A 427 12.92 8.10 -1.54
N SER A 428 13.57 6.93 -1.62
CA SER A 428 12.99 5.67 -1.12
C SER A 428 12.61 5.75 0.36
N LEU A 429 13.44 6.40 1.17
CA LEU A 429 13.21 6.57 2.60
C LEU A 429 12.02 7.49 2.91
N VAL A 430 11.85 8.57 2.15
CA VAL A 430 10.67 9.44 2.27
C VAL A 430 9.39 8.71 1.87
N LEU A 431 9.44 7.89 0.82
CA LEU A 431 8.27 7.12 0.39
C LEU A 431 7.94 5.99 1.38
N PHE A 432 8.96 5.32 1.91
CA PHE A 432 8.82 4.35 2.99
C PHE A 432 8.16 4.96 4.23
N MET A 433 8.52 6.21 4.57
CA MET A 433 7.84 6.94 5.65
C MET A 433 6.35 7.05 5.39
N TYR A 434 5.94 7.50 4.20
CA TYR A 434 4.51 7.62 3.86
C TYR A 434 3.79 6.27 3.84
N GLU A 435 4.45 5.21 3.37
CA GLU A 435 3.92 3.85 3.46
C GLU A 435 3.70 3.42 4.91
N CYS A 436 4.65 3.67 5.81
CA CYS A 436 4.50 3.40 7.23
C CYS A 436 3.37 4.21 7.86
N LEU A 437 3.16 5.46 7.44
CA LEU A 437 2.04 6.29 7.91
C LEU A 437 0.68 5.77 7.44
N SER A 438 0.63 5.13 6.27
CA SER A 438 -0.59 4.50 5.74
C SER A 438 -0.88 3.15 6.41
N LYS A 439 0.13 2.28 6.54
CA LYS A 439 -0.01 0.93 7.12
C LYS A 439 -0.07 0.90 8.64
N ASP A 440 0.49 1.91 9.30
CA ASP A 440 0.64 2.02 10.75
C ASP A 440 1.19 0.77 11.46
N PRO A 441 2.41 0.32 11.13
CA PRO A 441 3.01 -0.87 11.74
C PRO A 441 3.39 -0.65 13.21
N ASP A 442 3.38 -1.71 14.01
CA ASP A 442 3.74 -1.68 15.44
C ASP A 442 5.21 -1.30 15.67
N LEU A 443 6.09 -1.70 14.74
CA LEU A 443 7.52 -1.39 14.76
C LEU A 443 8.03 -1.00 13.37
N ILE A 444 8.77 0.11 13.30
CA ILE A 444 9.47 0.56 12.09
C ILE A 444 10.97 0.38 12.30
N ILE A 445 11.65 -0.33 11.40
CA ILE A 445 13.10 -0.54 11.45
C ILE A 445 13.75 0.22 10.29
N LEU A 446 14.71 1.06 10.60
CA LEU A 446 15.54 1.77 9.62
C LEU A 446 16.97 1.23 9.73
N ASP A 447 17.39 0.38 8.79
CA ASP A 447 18.75 -0.19 8.77
C ASP A 447 19.70 0.70 7.96
N ASP A 448 20.55 1.42 8.68
CA ASP A 448 21.52 2.39 8.19
C ASP A 448 20.96 3.40 7.15
N PRO A 449 19.84 4.07 7.47
CA PRO A 449 19.04 4.79 6.48
C PRO A 449 19.72 6.03 5.90
N ILE A 450 20.74 6.57 6.57
CA ILE A 450 21.31 7.89 6.28
C ILE A 450 22.82 7.93 6.00
N SER A 451 23.49 6.78 5.99
CA SER A 451 24.94 6.72 5.88
C SER A 451 25.49 7.21 4.54
N SER A 452 24.68 7.15 3.47
CA SER A 452 25.08 7.54 2.12
C SER A 452 24.89 9.03 1.80
N PHE A 453 24.52 9.88 2.77
CA PHE A 453 24.15 11.28 2.51
C PHE A 453 25.18 12.29 2.99
N ASP A 454 25.25 13.44 2.31
CA ASP A 454 26.02 14.60 2.77
C ASP A 454 25.37 15.22 4.03
N LYS A 455 26.16 15.91 4.87
CA LYS A 455 25.70 16.53 6.13
C LYS A 455 24.38 17.31 6.00
N ASN A 456 24.29 18.21 5.01
CA ASN A 456 23.08 19.01 4.77
C ASN A 456 21.85 18.18 4.40
N LYS A 457 22.03 17.07 3.67
CA LYS A 457 20.94 16.17 3.25
C LYS A 457 20.47 15.29 4.42
N LYS A 458 21.38 14.84 5.29
CA LYS A 458 21.02 14.08 6.51
C LYS A 458 20.04 14.87 7.37
N PHE A 459 20.32 16.15 7.60
CA PHE A 459 19.41 17.02 8.36
C PHE A 459 18.02 17.13 7.71
N ALA A 460 17.96 17.36 6.39
CA ALA A 460 16.69 17.47 5.67
C ALA A 460 15.84 16.18 5.77
N ILE A 461 16.49 15.02 5.72
CA ILE A 461 15.83 13.71 5.84
C ILE A 461 15.34 13.50 7.27
N ILE A 462 16.18 13.76 8.27
CA ILE A 462 15.80 13.66 9.67
C ILE A 462 14.63 14.61 10.01
N GLU A 463 14.65 15.83 9.48
CA GLU A 463 13.56 16.80 9.59
C GLU A 463 12.25 16.24 9.00
N MET A 464 12.31 15.69 7.79
CA MET A 464 11.17 15.06 7.13
C MET A 464 10.61 13.89 7.95
N LEU A 465 11.48 12.99 8.42
CA LEU A 465 11.10 11.74 9.08
C LEU A 465 10.55 11.93 10.49
N PHE A 466 10.98 12.94 11.25
CA PHE A 466 10.68 13.01 12.69
C PHE A 466 10.15 14.35 13.18
N ARG A 467 10.06 15.38 12.33
CA ARG A 467 9.62 16.73 12.76
C ARG A 467 8.33 17.21 12.12
N ARG A 468 8.07 16.87 10.85
CA ARG A 468 6.88 17.36 10.14
C ARG A 468 5.58 16.81 10.74
N LYS A 469 4.45 17.44 10.40
CA LYS A 469 3.11 17.04 10.89
C LYS A 469 2.77 15.60 10.50
N ARG A 470 3.11 15.17 9.28
CA ARG A 470 3.00 13.79 8.79
C ARG A 470 4.39 13.18 8.78
N SER A 471 4.77 12.56 9.90
CA SER A 471 6.11 12.01 10.12
C SER A 471 6.04 10.84 11.10
N LEU A 472 7.14 10.13 11.30
CA LEU A 472 7.24 8.99 12.23
C LEU A 472 7.27 9.41 13.71
N LYS A 473 7.00 10.68 14.01
CA LYS A 473 6.94 11.19 15.38
C LYS A 473 5.85 10.47 16.18
N GLY A 474 6.23 9.93 17.34
CA GLY A 474 5.34 9.18 18.24
C GLY A 474 5.10 7.73 17.83
N LYS A 475 5.72 7.25 16.74
CA LYS A 475 5.78 5.84 16.37
C LYS A 475 6.97 5.16 17.04
N THR A 476 6.90 3.83 17.20
CA THR A 476 8.03 3.02 17.68
C THR A 476 8.99 2.79 16.52
N VAL A 477 10.13 3.51 16.52
CA VAL A 477 11.12 3.40 15.44
C VAL A 477 12.45 2.91 15.99
N LEU A 478 13.02 1.88 15.37
CA LEU A 478 14.39 1.40 15.60
C LEU A 478 15.27 1.89 14.46
N MET A 479 16.13 2.87 14.71
CA MET A 479 17.13 3.33 13.76
C MET A 479 18.50 2.74 14.09
N LEU A 480 18.98 1.84 13.25
CA LEU A 480 20.31 1.26 13.36
C LEU A 480 21.26 2.09 12.49
N THR A 481 22.37 2.58 13.03
CA THR A 481 23.29 3.39 12.23
C THR A 481 24.74 3.24 12.70
N HIS A 482 25.68 3.50 11.80
CA HIS A 482 27.09 3.67 12.15
C HIS A 482 27.54 5.14 12.18
N ASP A 483 26.60 6.07 12.00
CA ASP A 483 26.85 7.50 11.98
C ASP A 483 26.47 8.14 13.32
N LEU A 484 27.40 8.93 13.89
CA LEU A 484 27.21 9.62 15.17
C LEU A 484 26.50 10.98 15.00
N GLU A 485 26.49 11.54 13.78
CA GLU A 485 25.90 12.84 13.47
C GLU A 485 24.44 12.99 13.91
N PRO A 486 23.50 12.06 13.60
CA PRO A 486 22.13 12.19 14.10
C PRO A 486 22.03 12.19 15.62
N ILE A 487 22.92 11.50 16.34
CA ILE A 487 22.98 11.55 17.80
C ILE A 487 23.46 12.93 18.25
N ILE A 488 24.54 13.47 17.66
CA ILE A 488 25.05 14.81 18.00
C ILE A 488 23.96 15.86 17.78
N ASP A 489 23.28 15.83 16.65
CA ASP A 489 22.28 16.83 16.30
C ASP A 489 21.00 16.73 17.15
N MET A 490 20.44 15.54 17.31
CA MET A 490 19.18 15.37 18.04
C MET A 490 19.36 15.41 19.57
N VAL A 491 20.46 14.86 20.09
CA VAL A 491 20.69 14.75 21.54
C VAL A 491 21.34 16.01 22.11
N LYS A 492 22.33 16.58 21.41
CA LYS A 492 23.12 17.72 21.94
C LYS A 492 22.66 19.07 21.39
N ASN A 493 22.57 19.21 20.07
CA ASN A 493 22.45 20.53 19.43
C ASN A 493 21.01 21.05 19.36
N LEU A 494 20.03 20.19 19.04
CA LEU A 494 18.66 20.58 18.73
C LEU A 494 17.57 19.85 19.56
N PRO A 495 17.77 19.60 20.87
CA PRO A 495 16.83 18.79 21.65
C PRO A 495 15.42 19.42 21.71
N HIS A 496 15.34 20.75 21.80
CA HIS A 496 14.06 21.47 21.83
C HIS A 496 13.35 21.53 20.47
N THR A 497 14.12 21.47 19.37
CA THR A 497 13.58 21.58 18.01
C THR A 497 12.89 20.30 17.57
N PHE A 498 13.44 19.14 17.94
CA PHE A 498 12.81 17.86 17.61
C PHE A 498 11.62 17.55 18.51
N ASN A 499 11.63 18.03 19.78
CA ASN A 499 10.60 17.75 20.79
C ASN A 499 10.15 16.27 20.71
N LEU A 500 11.15 15.41 20.52
CA LEU A 500 11.05 14.00 20.19
C LEU A 500 11.58 13.28 21.43
N VAL A 501 10.80 12.33 21.94
CA VAL A 501 11.36 11.40 22.92
C VAL A 501 12.21 10.43 22.11
N LEU A 502 13.51 10.38 22.41
CA LEU A 502 14.47 9.51 21.74
C LEU A 502 15.32 8.80 22.79
N LYS A 503 15.72 7.57 22.47
CA LYS A 503 16.69 6.79 23.24
C LYS A 503 17.84 6.41 22.34
N ALA A 504 19.04 6.84 22.68
CA ALA A 504 20.25 6.50 21.96
C ALA A 504 21.07 5.49 22.77
N SER A 505 21.60 4.47 22.10
CA SER A 505 22.49 3.50 22.71
C SER A 505 23.61 3.09 21.77
N PHE A 506 24.76 2.76 22.33
CA PHE A 506 25.89 2.16 21.64
C PHE A 506 25.81 0.63 21.65
N LEU A 507 26.03 0.01 20.50
CA LEU A 507 26.11 -1.44 20.34
C LEU A 507 27.57 -1.89 20.37
N LYS A 508 27.91 -2.70 21.36
CA LYS A 508 29.24 -3.28 21.54
C LYS A 508 29.19 -4.79 21.38
N LEU A 509 29.81 -5.31 20.33
CA LEU A 509 29.97 -6.74 20.07
C LEU A 509 31.37 -7.20 20.50
N ARG A 510 31.46 -8.18 21.41
CA ARG A 510 32.72 -8.80 21.85
C ARG A 510 32.53 -10.30 22.01
N ASN A 511 33.37 -11.10 21.36
CA ASN A 511 33.33 -12.57 21.43
C ASN A 511 31.92 -13.15 21.19
N GLY A 512 31.17 -12.58 20.24
CA GLY A 512 29.80 -13.00 19.93
C GLY A 512 28.71 -12.44 20.86
N THR A 513 29.05 -11.88 22.02
CA THR A 513 28.09 -11.23 22.91
C THR A 513 27.90 -9.76 22.55
N LEU A 514 26.66 -9.36 22.27
CA LEU A 514 26.28 -7.99 22.00
C LEU A 514 25.69 -7.34 23.24
N THR A 515 26.27 -6.22 23.65
CA THR A 515 25.83 -5.42 24.79
C THR A 515 25.42 -4.01 24.36
N GLU A 516 24.42 -3.47 25.04
CA GLU A 516 23.90 -2.15 24.80
C GLU A 516 24.34 -1.18 25.92
N ILE A 517 24.89 -0.02 25.54
CA ILE A 517 25.32 1.03 26.47
C ILE A 517 24.52 2.30 26.16
N ALA A 518 23.70 2.79 27.09
CA ALA A 518 22.90 4.00 26.88
C ALA A 518 23.79 5.23 26.65
N ILE A 519 23.45 6.06 25.66
CA ILE A 519 24.11 7.32 25.31
C ILE A 519 23.25 8.47 25.81
N GLU A 520 23.74 9.18 26.81
CA GLU A 520 23.08 10.36 27.36
C GLU A 520 23.65 11.66 26.75
N LYS A 521 22.94 12.78 26.96
CA LYS A 521 23.41 14.10 26.49
C LYS A 521 24.80 14.47 27.03
N SER A 522 25.11 14.05 28.26
CA SER A 522 26.41 14.26 28.89
C SER A 522 27.53 13.43 28.27
N ASP A 523 27.22 12.36 27.53
CA ASP A 523 28.22 11.49 26.89
C ASP A 523 28.75 12.04 25.56
N VAL A 524 28.05 13.03 24.97
CA VAL A 524 28.47 13.67 23.72
C VAL A 524 29.41 14.83 24.05
N LEU A 525 30.71 14.59 23.98
CA LEU A 525 31.76 15.45 24.49
C LEU A 525 32.60 16.05 23.36
N THR A 526 33.16 17.25 23.56
CA THR A 526 34.21 17.74 22.65
C THR A 526 35.51 16.96 22.87
N PHE A 527 36.43 16.99 21.91
CA PHE A 527 37.76 16.37 22.08
C PHE A 527 38.47 16.79 23.37
N SER A 528 38.45 18.09 23.68
CA SER A 528 39.07 18.61 24.91
C SER A 528 38.40 18.06 26.17
N GLN A 529 37.07 17.92 26.17
CA GLN A 529 36.33 17.31 27.28
C GLN A 529 36.69 15.83 27.45
N VAL A 530 36.78 15.06 26.36
CA VAL A 530 37.22 13.66 26.40
C VAL A 530 38.64 13.54 26.97
N CYS A 531 39.55 14.45 26.59
CA CYS A 531 40.91 14.43 27.14
C CYS A 531 40.90 14.72 28.65
N ASN A 532 40.21 15.77 29.08
CA ASN A 532 40.13 16.13 30.50
C ASN A 532 39.50 15.02 31.35
N GLU A 533 38.42 14.41 30.88
CA GLU A 533 37.74 13.31 31.57
C GLU A 533 38.68 12.12 31.77
N ASN A 534 39.42 11.72 30.73
CA ASN A 534 40.35 10.60 30.84
C ASN A 534 41.60 10.94 31.68
N ILE A 535 42.06 12.19 31.70
CA ILE A 535 43.13 12.64 32.61
C ILE A 535 42.70 12.49 34.08
N LEU A 536 41.45 12.86 34.39
CA LEU A 536 40.84 12.76 35.72
C LEU A 536 40.59 11.31 36.16
N LEU A 537 40.06 10.47 35.25
CA LEU A 537 39.56 9.14 35.59
C LEU A 537 40.64 8.04 35.62
N HIS A 538 41.72 8.16 34.85
CA HIS A 538 42.73 7.10 34.78
C HIS A 538 43.68 7.12 35.97
N GLU A 539 44.17 5.94 36.38
CA GLU A 539 45.21 5.84 37.40
C GLU A 539 46.62 5.78 36.79
N GLU A 540 46.77 5.24 35.58
CA GLU A 540 48.07 5.11 34.92
C GLU A 540 48.54 6.42 34.31
N ASN A 541 49.65 6.94 34.84
CA ASN A 541 50.27 8.21 34.44
C ASN A 541 50.61 8.24 32.94
N ILE A 542 51.03 7.13 32.33
CA ILE A 542 51.33 7.08 30.89
C ILE A 542 50.08 7.40 30.07
N ILE A 543 48.92 6.86 30.43
CA ILE A 543 47.66 7.12 29.72
C ILE A 543 47.25 8.58 29.90
N LYS A 544 47.37 9.13 31.12
CA LYS A 544 47.13 10.56 31.39
C LYS A 544 48.00 11.46 30.51
N LEU A 545 49.29 11.15 30.36
CA LEU A 545 50.22 11.90 29.51
C LEU A 545 49.83 11.85 28.03
N ILE A 546 49.34 10.70 27.54
CA ILE A 546 48.84 10.58 26.16
C ILE A 546 47.64 11.52 25.94
N TYR A 547 46.66 11.52 26.85
CA TYR A 547 45.51 12.42 26.76
C TYR A 547 45.87 13.89 26.96
N LEU A 548 46.82 14.20 27.84
CA LEU A 548 47.31 15.57 28.02
C LEU A 548 48.02 16.09 26.78
N ARG A 549 48.88 15.28 26.15
CA ARG A 549 49.48 15.61 24.85
C ARG A 549 48.40 15.85 23.79
N ARG A 550 47.40 14.98 23.72
CA ARG A 550 46.29 15.10 22.77
C ARG A 550 45.40 16.33 23.04
N PHE A 551 45.22 16.72 24.30
CA PHE A 551 44.54 17.96 24.67
C PHE A 551 45.26 19.17 24.06
N TYR A 552 46.58 19.24 24.25
CA TYR A 552 47.42 20.30 23.68
C TYR A 552 47.37 20.33 22.15
N GLU A 553 47.36 19.17 21.48
CA GLU A 553 47.11 19.10 20.02
C GLU A 553 45.74 19.66 19.64
N THR A 554 44.69 19.34 20.41
CA THR A 554 43.30 19.77 20.14
C THR A 554 43.18 21.29 20.14
N VAL A 555 43.84 21.96 21.09
CA VAL A 555 43.78 23.42 21.23
C VAL A 555 44.88 24.15 20.45
N ASN A 556 45.68 23.39 19.68
CA ASN A 556 46.85 23.87 18.93
C ASN A 556 47.87 24.64 19.80
N ASP A 557 48.06 24.19 21.05
CA ASP A 557 49.05 24.73 21.97
C ASP A 557 50.24 23.79 22.04
N LYS A 558 51.26 24.06 21.23
CA LYS A 558 52.48 23.23 21.11
C LYS A 558 53.66 23.81 21.89
N GLY A 559 53.39 24.43 23.04
CA GLY A 559 54.38 24.98 23.96
C GLY A 559 55.22 23.94 24.70
N ASN A 560 55.96 24.38 25.72
CA ASN A 560 56.96 23.56 26.42
C ASN A 560 56.39 22.25 26.99
N GLU A 561 55.18 22.26 27.53
CA GLU A 561 54.50 21.08 28.08
C GLU A 561 54.24 20.02 27.00
N TYR A 562 53.71 20.47 25.85
CA TYR A 562 53.49 19.58 24.71
C TYR A 562 54.82 18.99 24.21
N GLN A 563 55.87 19.82 24.07
CA GLN A 563 57.18 19.37 23.60
C GLN A 563 57.82 18.36 24.56
N LEU A 564 57.71 18.59 25.87
CA LEU A 564 58.24 17.71 26.90
C LEU A 564 57.53 16.34 26.89
N ILE A 565 56.19 16.33 26.86
CA ILE A 565 55.42 15.08 26.79
C ILE A 565 55.66 14.36 25.45
N SER A 566 55.72 15.12 24.36
CA SER A 566 56.00 14.57 23.03
C SER A 566 57.37 13.90 22.99
N SER A 567 58.41 14.54 23.54
CA SER A 567 59.76 13.97 23.65
C SER A 567 59.77 12.69 24.49
N LEU A 568 59.03 12.70 25.61
CA LEU A 568 58.88 11.55 26.51
C LEU A 568 58.26 10.35 25.79
N LEU A 569 57.12 10.55 25.10
CA LEU A 569 56.40 9.48 24.40
C LEU A 569 57.18 8.96 23.16
N HIS A 570 58.06 9.76 22.57
CA HIS A 570 59.01 9.32 21.54
C HIS A 570 60.31 8.71 22.11
N LYS A 571 60.42 8.56 23.44
CA LYS A 571 61.54 7.95 24.16
C LYS A 571 62.89 8.67 23.95
N ARG A 572 62.87 9.99 23.77
CA ARG A 572 64.09 10.80 23.58
C ARG A 572 64.85 10.95 24.89
N ASP A 573 66.16 10.70 24.88
CA ASP A 573 67.02 10.87 26.06
C ASP A 573 67.09 12.32 26.53
N GLN A 574 67.10 13.27 25.60
CA GLN A 574 67.02 14.70 25.87
C GLN A 574 65.69 15.25 25.33
N PRO A 575 64.91 15.98 26.15
CA PRO A 575 63.73 16.69 25.67
C PRO A 575 64.11 17.73 24.62
N THR A 576 63.33 17.80 23.55
CA THR A 576 63.60 18.68 22.40
C THR A 576 62.38 19.55 22.09
N ASP A 577 62.63 20.79 21.72
CA ASP A 577 61.65 21.74 21.24
C ASP A 577 61.66 21.75 19.70
N THR A 578 60.51 21.43 19.10
CA THR A 578 60.30 21.45 17.65
C THR A 578 59.34 22.55 17.21
N SER A 579 59.12 23.58 18.04
CA SER A 579 58.21 24.68 17.73
C SER A 579 58.81 25.71 16.77
N GLY A 580 60.14 25.78 16.68
CA GLY A 580 60.90 26.64 15.76
C GLY A 580 61.25 25.99 14.41
N GLU A 581 62.08 26.67 13.60
CA GLU A 581 62.56 26.17 12.31
C GLU A 581 63.55 24.99 12.45
N GLU A 582 64.31 24.97 13.54
CA GLU A 582 65.23 23.88 13.89
C GLU A 582 64.78 23.19 15.18
N THR A 583 65.05 21.88 15.27
CA THR A 583 64.85 21.14 16.52
C THR A 583 66.03 21.40 17.45
N ILE A 584 65.76 21.95 18.64
CA ILE A 584 66.76 22.27 19.65
C ILE A 584 66.48 21.52 20.95
N ASP A 585 67.51 21.31 21.78
CA ASP A 585 67.31 20.75 23.12
C ASP A 585 66.60 21.75 24.03
N MET A 586 65.69 21.27 24.88
CA MET A 586 65.00 22.10 25.85
C MET A 586 65.95 22.50 26.98
N SER A 587 65.84 23.76 27.45
CA SER A 587 66.61 24.21 28.62
C SER A 587 66.11 23.58 29.92
N ASP A 588 66.99 23.45 30.92
CA ASP A 588 66.63 22.96 32.26
C ASP A 588 65.52 23.79 32.93
N GLU A 589 65.44 25.09 32.62
CA GLU A 589 64.36 25.95 33.09
C GLU A 589 63.03 25.60 32.42
N SER A 590 63.02 25.45 31.10
CA SER A 590 61.83 25.04 30.33
C SER A 590 61.31 23.68 30.76
N VAL A 591 62.21 22.71 30.99
CA VAL A 591 61.84 21.36 31.47
C VAL A 591 61.21 21.43 32.86
N ARG A 592 61.77 22.22 33.79
CA ARG A 592 61.22 22.37 35.14
C ARG A 592 59.85 23.02 35.13
N GLN A 593 59.70 24.14 34.43
CA GLN A 593 58.41 24.84 34.33
C GLN A 593 57.33 23.95 33.71
N ALA A 594 57.64 23.27 32.61
CA ALA A 594 56.70 22.35 31.97
C ALA A 594 56.34 21.16 32.89
N SER A 595 57.31 20.63 33.64
CA SER A 595 57.07 19.54 34.60
C SER A 595 56.11 19.97 35.72
N ASP A 596 56.26 21.18 36.26
CA ASP A 596 55.37 21.69 37.31
C ASP A 596 53.94 21.89 36.80
N VAL A 597 53.77 22.35 35.55
CA VAL A 597 52.46 22.45 34.91
C VAL A 597 51.85 21.06 34.69
N ILE A 598 52.64 20.07 34.25
CA ILE A 598 52.17 18.69 34.07
C ILE A 598 51.74 18.07 35.41
N LYS A 599 52.47 18.33 36.51
CA LYS A 599 52.08 17.85 37.84
C LYS A 599 50.70 18.32 38.26
N GLY A 600 50.41 19.61 38.04
CA GLY A 600 49.11 20.19 38.33
C GLY A 600 48.03 19.79 37.33
N LYS A 601 48.20 20.17 36.06
CA LYS A 601 47.18 20.05 35.01
C LYS A 601 47.00 18.62 34.50
N GLY A 602 48.05 17.80 34.53
CA GLY A 602 47.99 16.39 34.18
C GLY A 602 47.51 15.50 35.33
N GLU A 603 47.36 16.04 36.54
CA GLU A 603 47.05 15.28 37.76
C GLU A 603 48.04 14.12 37.98
N ILE A 604 49.33 14.43 37.82
CA ILE A 604 50.45 13.53 38.04
C ILE A 604 51.40 14.19 39.06
N PRO A 605 51.07 14.22 40.37
CA PRO A 605 51.84 14.96 41.37
C PRO A 605 53.33 14.57 41.41
N ASP A 606 53.60 13.29 41.14
CA ASP A 606 54.94 12.68 41.16
C ASP A 606 55.60 12.65 39.77
N PHE A 607 55.20 13.52 38.84
CA PHE A 607 55.77 13.54 37.49
C PHE A 607 57.29 13.85 37.52
N ASP A 608 58.06 12.91 36.98
CA ASP A 608 59.49 13.04 36.69
C ASP A 608 59.80 12.46 35.30
N TYR A 609 60.43 13.27 34.44
CA TYR A 609 60.66 12.92 33.04
C TYR A 609 61.52 11.65 32.91
N TYR A 610 62.64 11.58 33.62
CA TYR A 610 63.62 10.51 33.47
C TYR A 610 63.11 9.19 34.06
N SER A 611 62.43 9.24 35.21
CA SER A 611 61.82 8.06 35.83
C SER A 611 60.76 7.42 34.93
N ILE A 612 59.90 8.24 34.29
CA ILE A 612 58.90 7.75 33.35
C ILE A 612 59.56 7.27 32.06
N LEU A 613 60.61 7.95 31.58
CA LEU A 613 61.37 7.53 30.40
C LEU A 613 62.00 6.15 30.58
N GLU A 614 62.55 5.84 31.76
CA GLU A 614 63.05 4.51 32.10
C GLU A 614 61.95 3.44 31.98
N LYS A 615 60.77 3.72 32.54
CA LYS A 615 59.58 2.84 32.41
C LYS A 615 59.18 2.64 30.94
N LEU A 616 59.14 3.70 30.13
CA LEU A 616 58.79 3.64 28.70
C LEU A 616 59.81 2.87 27.85
N LYS A 617 61.08 2.87 28.24
CA LYS A 617 62.16 2.09 27.60
C LYS A 617 62.17 0.62 28.06
N ASN A 618 61.58 0.31 29.21
CA ASN A 618 61.46 -1.06 29.70
C ASN A 618 60.24 -1.78 29.10
N ASN A 619 60.50 -2.64 28.11
CA ASN A 619 59.43 -3.41 27.47
C ASN A 619 58.69 -4.37 28.41
N VAL A 620 59.29 -4.82 29.53
CA VAL A 620 58.59 -5.68 30.49
C VAL A 620 57.52 -4.87 31.22
N ASP A 621 57.90 -3.71 31.75
CA ASP A 621 56.99 -2.82 32.46
C ASP A 621 55.85 -2.36 31.54
N MET A 622 56.17 -2.00 30.29
CA MET A 622 55.16 -1.60 29.31
C MET A 622 54.19 -2.71 28.92
N VAL A 623 54.64 -3.97 28.87
CA VAL A 623 53.75 -5.13 28.65
C VAL A 623 52.83 -5.34 29.85
N ASP A 624 53.30 -5.08 31.06
CA ASP A 624 52.46 -5.18 32.25
C ASP A 624 51.43 -4.04 32.30
N VAL A 625 51.81 -2.81 31.92
CA VAL A 625 50.87 -1.70 31.70
C VAL A 625 49.82 -2.08 30.65
N TYR A 626 50.22 -2.66 29.52
CA TYR A 626 49.29 -3.11 28.46
C TYR A 626 48.25 -4.11 28.97
N LYS A 627 48.63 -5.03 29.86
CA LYS A 627 47.72 -6.03 30.43
C LYS A 627 46.76 -5.43 31.46
N GLN A 628 47.15 -4.34 32.09
CA GLN A 628 46.32 -3.63 33.07
C GLN A 628 45.29 -2.70 32.40
N CYS A 629 45.44 -2.41 31.10
CA CYS A 629 44.46 -1.65 30.33
C CYS A 629 43.07 -2.29 30.39
N CYS A 630 42.05 -1.47 30.60
CA CYS A 630 40.67 -1.92 30.84
C CYS A 630 39.85 -2.07 29.55
N ASN A 631 40.30 -1.46 28.44
CA ASN A 631 39.59 -1.48 27.16
C ASN A 631 40.56 -1.55 25.97
N GLY A 632 40.01 -1.83 24.78
CA GLY A 632 40.80 -1.93 23.55
C GLY A 632 41.46 -0.60 23.14
N TYR A 633 40.86 0.54 23.46
CA TYR A 633 41.39 1.85 23.07
C TYR A 633 42.71 2.15 23.81
N GLU A 634 42.74 1.96 25.12
CA GLU A 634 43.96 2.08 25.95
C GLU A 634 45.03 1.08 25.52
N LYS A 635 44.64 -0.17 25.23
CA LYS A 635 45.56 -1.18 24.72
C LYS A 635 46.28 -0.69 23.46
N LEU A 636 45.55 -0.13 22.49
CA LEU A 636 46.15 0.42 21.28
C LEU A 636 47.12 1.58 21.58
N GLN A 637 46.77 2.44 22.53
CA GLN A 637 47.63 3.54 22.95
C GLN A 637 48.97 3.04 23.49
N ILE A 638 48.93 2.07 24.42
CA ILE A 638 50.13 1.47 24.99
C ILE A 638 50.89 0.63 23.96
N PHE A 639 50.18 -0.08 23.09
CA PHE A 639 50.78 -0.88 22.02
C PHE A 639 51.65 -0.04 21.09
N ARG A 640 51.20 1.19 20.73
CA ARG A 640 52.00 2.11 19.91
C ARG A 640 53.37 2.40 20.55
N ILE A 641 53.39 2.59 21.86
CA ILE A 641 54.61 2.88 22.61
C ILE A 641 55.54 1.67 22.62
N ILE A 642 54.98 0.46 22.71
CA ILE A 642 55.74 -0.80 22.67
C ILE A 642 56.31 -1.03 21.27
N ASN A 643 55.51 -0.84 20.21
CA ASN A 643 55.89 -1.12 18.84
C ASN A 643 55.36 -0.08 17.84
N ASP A 644 56.16 0.97 17.60
CA ASP A 644 55.87 2.03 16.64
C ASP A 644 56.13 1.62 15.16
N LYS A 645 56.71 0.44 14.94
CA LYS A 645 57.06 -0.09 13.60
C LYS A 645 56.32 -1.39 13.31
N TYR A 646 55.00 -1.43 13.56
CA TYR A 646 54.20 -2.56 13.13
C TYR A 646 54.14 -2.65 11.60
N ASP A 647 54.42 -3.83 11.05
CA ASP A 647 54.55 -4.04 9.59
C ASP A 647 53.20 -3.95 8.86
N ASN A 648 52.09 -4.22 9.54
CA ASN A 648 50.76 -4.12 8.93
C ASN A 648 50.24 -2.68 8.94
N ASN A 649 50.19 -2.05 7.76
CA ASN A 649 49.73 -0.68 7.57
C ASN A 649 48.28 -0.43 8.05
N ILE A 650 47.40 -1.44 8.02
CA ILE A 650 46.00 -1.31 8.47
C ILE A 650 45.95 -1.16 9.99
N VAL A 651 46.63 -2.05 10.71
CA VAL A 651 46.70 -2.02 12.18
C VAL A 651 47.41 -0.75 12.64
N LYS A 652 48.49 -0.37 11.94
CA LYS A 652 49.22 0.88 12.20
C LYS A 652 48.34 2.13 12.08
N LYS A 653 47.41 2.16 11.12
CA LYS A 653 46.45 3.27 10.99
C LYS A 653 45.58 3.41 12.23
N TYR A 654 44.93 2.32 12.69
CA TYR A 654 44.12 2.34 13.91
C TYR A 654 44.93 2.75 15.15
N ILE A 655 46.17 2.28 15.26
CA ILE A 655 47.06 2.66 16.36
C ILE A 655 47.34 4.18 16.34
N ASN A 656 47.63 4.75 15.16
CA ASN A 656 47.92 6.18 15.03
C ASN A 656 46.70 7.07 15.33
N GLU A 657 45.50 6.66 14.90
CA GLU A 657 44.23 7.33 15.18
C GLU A 657 43.92 7.43 16.69
N THR A 658 44.53 6.59 17.53
CA THR A 658 44.35 6.70 19.00
C THR A 658 45.14 7.86 19.62
N PHE A 659 46.17 8.35 18.93
CA PHE A 659 47.03 9.45 19.39
C PHE A 659 46.77 10.77 18.69
N HIS A 660 46.33 10.73 17.44
CA HIS A 660 46.05 11.91 16.63
C HIS A 660 44.55 12.09 16.41
N ILE A 661 44.12 13.34 16.31
CA ILE A 661 42.73 13.66 16.03
C ILE A 661 42.50 13.54 14.52
N GLU A 662 41.85 12.45 14.11
CA GLU A 662 41.52 12.21 12.69
C GLU A 662 40.00 12.20 12.41
N ASN A 663 39.13 12.40 13.43
CA ASN A 663 37.68 12.45 13.19
C ASN A 663 37.24 13.81 12.61
N GLU A 664 36.23 13.77 11.76
CA GLU A 664 35.63 14.94 11.12
C GLU A 664 34.70 15.76 12.03
N TYR A 665 34.34 15.24 13.21
CA TYR A 665 33.39 15.87 14.14
C TYR A 665 34.10 16.47 15.35
N ILE A 666 33.73 17.70 15.73
CA ILE A 666 34.22 18.37 16.95
C ILE A 666 33.79 17.63 18.22
N CYS A 667 32.62 16.98 18.18
CA CYS A 667 32.07 16.17 19.26
C CYS A 667 32.20 14.68 18.95
N GLN A 668 32.44 13.89 20.00
CA GLN A 668 32.52 12.43 19.95
C GLN A 668 32.04 11.82 21.28
N LEU A 669 31.90 10.50 21.30
CA LEU A 669 31.74 9.73 22.54
C LEU A 669 33.11 9.43 23.16
N ASN A 670 33.20 9.27 24.48
CA ASN A 670 34.45 8.86 25.12
C ASN A 670 34.81 7.42 24.69
N PRO A 671 35.92 7.19 23.95
CA PRO A 671 36.25 5.88 23.39
C PRO A 671 36.61 4.82 24.44
N CYS A 672 36.94 5.21 25.67
CA CYS A 672 37.16 4.28 26.78
C CYS A 672 35.85 3.63 27.26
N LYS A 673 34.73 4.37 27.20
CA LYS A 673 33.39 3.88 27.52
C LYS A 673 32.71 3.24 26.30
N TYR A 674 32.85 3.88 25.13
CA TYR A 674 32.21 3.50 23.88
C TYR A 674 33.26 3.00 22.88
N GLU A 675 33.67 1.74 23.02
CA GLU A 675 34.78 1.15 22.27
C GLU A 675 34.46 1.01 20.77
N VAL A 676 34.88 1.99 19.97
CA VAL A 676 34.76 1.96 18.50
C VAL A 676 35.82 1.09 17.81
N ILE A 677 36.80 0.56 18.57
CA ILE A 677 37.90 -0.24 17.99
C ILE A 677 37.41 -1.66 17.65
N PRO A 678 37.52 -2.09 16.38
CA PRO A 678 37.16 -3.44 15.97
C PRO A 678 37.90 -4.51 16.76
N GLU A 679 37.22 -5.60 17.07
CA GLU A 679 37.77 -6.68 17.92
C GLU A 679 39.02 -7.34 17.33
N PHE A 680 39.05 -7.52 16.01
CA PHE A 680 40.20 -8.15 15.35
C PHE A 680 41.50 -7.34 15.50
N ILE A 681 41.41 -6.01 15.59
CA ILE A 681 42.58 -5.14 15.80
C ILE A 681 43.15 -5.37 17.19
N VAL A 682 42.29 -5.45 18.21
CA VAL A 682 42.72 -5.72 19.60
C VAL A 682 43.33 -7.11 19.70
N LYS A 683 42.72 -8.13 19.07
CA LYS A 683 43.25 -9.51 19.04
C LYS A 683 44.63 -9.59 18.40
N GLU A 684 44.86 -8.90 17.30
CA GLU A 684 46.16 -8.85 16.63
C GLU A 684 47.25 -8.27 17.56
N CYS A 685 46.93 -7.17 18.27
CA CYS A 685 47.84 -6.60 19.28
C CYS A 685 48.08 -7.58 20.44
N ASP A 686 47.04 -8.23 20.96
CA ASP A 686 47.15 -9.22 22.04
C ASP A 686 48.06 -10.39 21.62
N GLU A 687 47.89 -10.93 20.41
CA GLU A 687 48.73 -12.00 19.86
C GLU A 687 50.20 -11.59 19.72
N TYR A 688 50.46 -10.36 19.25
CA TYR A 688 51.82 -9.85 19.15
C TYR A 688 52.48 -9.78 20.52
N ILE A 689 51.79 -9.23 21.52
CA ILE A 689 52.31 -9.12 22.90
C ILE A 689 52.61 -10.49 23.50
N LEU A 690 51.77 -11.50 23.21
CA LEU A 690 52.01 -12.88 23.62
C LEU A 690 53.29 -13.46 22.98
N ARG A 691 53.47 -13.30 21.66
CA ARG A 691 54.66 -13.79 20.92
C ARG A 691 55.95 -13.07 21.32
N PHE A 692 55.85 -11.77 21.61
CA PHE A 692 56.98 -10.94 22.04
C PHE A 692 57.65 -11.47 23.32
N ARG A 693 56.87 -12.09 24.22
CA ARG A 693 57.38 -12.73 25.45
C ARG A 693 58.09 -14.06 25.17
N SER A 694 57.56 -14.85 24.24
CA SER A 694 58.10 -16.17 23.88
C SER A 694 59.50 -16.10 23.28
N ASN A 695 59.76 -15.11 22.43
CA ASN A 695 61.07 -14.94 21.76
C ASN A 695 62.18 -14.42 22.69
N LYS A 696 61.85 -13.78 23.83
CA LYS A 696 62.86 -13.36 24.83
C LYS A 696 63.19 -14.45 25.86
N ASN A 697 62.27 -15.35 26.15
CA ASN A 697 62.55 -16.50 27.02
C ASN A 697 63.33 -17.62 26.32
N ALA A 698 63.37 -17.65 24.99
CA ALA A 698 64.19 -18.60 24.22
C ALA A 698 65.67 -18.17 24.05
N ASN A 699 66.00 -16.91 24.41
CA ASN A 699 67.35 -16.34 24.35
C ASN A 699 67.92 -16.01 25.75
N LYS A 700 67.41 -16.64 26.80
CA LYS A 700 67.98 -16.62 28.16
C LYS A 700 68.48 -18.01 28.54
#